data_AF-A0A2E1S5M2-F1
#
_entry.id   AF-A0A2E1S5M2-F1
#
_cell.length_a   1.000
_cell.length_b   1.000
_cell.length_c   1.000
_cell.angle_alpha   90.00
_cell.angle_beta   90.00
_cell.angle_gamma   90.00
#
_symmetry.space_group_name_H-M   'P 1'
#
loop_
_entity.id
_entity.type
_entity.pdbx_description
1 polymer ?
#
loop_
_entity_poly.entity_id
_entity_poly.type
_entity_poly.pdbx_seq_one_letter_code
_entity_poly.pdbx_strand_id
1 'polypeptide(L)'
;MKLIFQKYILSLLLIWPIVVCGQTNAWKSYYSYKNISICTISNQTIVAAAENALFLFDTSKGTSETITTVEGLSGDNISALAAYGNVILIGHENGLLAQIDINTKKIMFESGITRSNIISAEKKQINHIQLVDNIAYLATGFGIVEVNPETLEFGDTYYFYDDSDYKTPLKVNQAMVFEMRLYAATEQGIFSTSQANPNKLEFSSWEKYNLTTGNWVLLWIQDSSLYGAKDEGDNIYIFELGNALDKKASFSGDLKNISPYPEGVVITTINRIYDTDKSFVRTQTIGDLDGVKPNTYNFALSHNEQMWIGTSREGLIRYTNNNNVDLISPQGPLLNSIFDIENVMNELWIAHGNYNLSYTPSLSYKHGISRYFKSQWGNIPNNQLFNADSFVRVVAHPTEIGTFYICSFHGGIVYIEENIPVSLWNEINSGLESLSFLGPNYVSIRVRDAIVDDSGNLWSLTGYVQKGLKRRTPLGQWTAYDLSDVILAYKEEAGYSNLELYNNKILFFGGINSGLIGVDISQSPPQMKRIMGGDMGLPSDDIRSIRLDKDNRLWVGTKDGLAVLYAPNRFFEDDTQLRSVVISDGGNLRELLSSQFISDIEVDGNNQKWISTTSSGVFLISPDGSQILQHFTKQNSPLPTSSVKTIGIDDVSGKIYFGTLNGMVSFQGDAYAESESLSDANVFPNPVRPNFLGNVVIRGLQQNTRVKITDVAGNLVYDTTSEGGSISWNVRSFSGARVRSGVYLVFITSKDGLDSAVKKLMVIN
;
A
#
# COMPACT_ATOMS: atom_id res chain seq x y z
N MET A 1 48.04 -0.76 -39.14
CA MET A 1 47.11 0.24 -38.59
C MET A 1 45.66 -0.22 -38.83
N LYS A 2 45.35 -1.41 -38.30
CA LYS A 2 44.11 -2.18 -38.42
C LYS A 2 44.18 -3.13 -37.23
N LEU A 3 43.53 -2.76 -36.13
CA LEU A 3 43.35 -3.48 -34.85
C LEU A 3 43.26 -2.41 -33.75
N ILE A 4 42.06 -1.88 -33.50
CA ILE A 4 41.63 -1.15 -32.27
C ILE A 4 40.13 -0.77 -32.33
N PHE A 5 39.43 -0.90 -33.46
CA PHE A 5 38.01 -0.51 -33.58
C PHE A 5 36.99 -1.66 -33.53
N GLN A 6 37.25 -2.71 -32.73
CA GLN A 6 36.35 -3.87 -32.63
C GLN A 6 36.16 -4.43 -31.21
N LYS A 7 36.31 -3.58 -30.17
CA LYS A 7 36.10 -3.98 -28.77
C LYS A 7 35.13 -3.09 -27.95
N TYR A 8 34.43 -2.15 -28.57
CA TYR A 8 33.48 -1.25 -27.89
C TYR A 8 32.07 -1.25 -28.53
N ILE A 9 31.65 -2.37 -29.13
CA ILE A 9 30.26 -2.57 -29.58
C ILE A 9 29.81 -3.96 -29.11
N LEU A 10 29.83 -4.17 -27.79
CA LEU A 10 29.20 -5.33 -27.15
C LEU A 10 28.95 -5.03 -25.65
N SER A 11 28.32 -3.89 -25.37
CA SER A 11 27.86 -3.53 -24.02
C SER A 11 26.51 -2.79 -24.02
N LEU A 12 25.74 -2.93 -25.09
CA LEU A 12 24.32 -2.56 -25.16
C LEU A 12 23.49 -3.83 -25.23
N LEU A 13 23.51 -4.60 -24.13
CA LEU A 13 22.37 -5.46 -23.82
C LEU A 13 21.23 -4.52 -23.47
N LEU A 14 20.42 -4.22 -24.49
CA LEU A 14 19.04 -3.80 -24.31
C LEU A 14 18.37 -4.82 -23.39
N ILE A 15 18.25 -4.46 -22.11
CA ILE A 15 17.30 -5.07 -21.19
C ILE A 15 15.93 -4.63 -21.71
N TRP A 16 15.40 -5.34 -22.70
CA TRP A 16 13.96 -5.34 -22.91
C TRP A 16 13.33 -5.84 -21.60
N PRO A 17 12.35 -5.12 -21.03
CA PRO A 17 11.49 -5.75 -20.05
C PRO A 17 10.71 -6.80 -20.84
N ILE A 18 11.19 -8.04 -20.80
CA ILE A 18 10.33 -9.19 -21.02
C ILE A 18 9.34 -9.08 -19.87
N VAL A 19 8.18 -8.49 -20.15
CA VAL A 19 7.02 -8.58 -19.27
C VAL A 19 6.80 -10.08 -19.11
N VAL A 20 7.21 -10.60 -17.95
CA VAL A 20 7.03 -12.00 -17.59
C VAL A 20 5.53 -12.16 -17.36
N CYS A 21 4.80 -12.42 -18.45
CA CYS A 21 3.35 -12.67 -18.43
C CYS A 21 3.02 -13.95 -17.62
N GLY A 22 4.02 -14.70 -17.15
CA GLY A 22 3.88 -15.83 -16.23
C GLY A 22 3.95 -15.51 -14.74
N GLN A 23 4.29 -14.27 -14.33
CA GLN A 23 4.38 -13.88 -12.91
C GLN A 23 3.05 -13.43 -12.31
N THR A 24 2.08 -12.97 -13.10
CA THR A 24 0.82 -12.38 -12.58
C THR A 24 -0.04 -13.37 -11.78
N ASN A 25 -0.02 -14.66 -12.11
CA ASN A 25 -0.82 -15.68 -11.41
C ASN A 25 -0.40 -15.92 -9.94
N ALA A 26 0.80 -15.51 -9.55
CA ALA A 26 1.27 -15.64 -8.17
C ALA A 26 0.80 -14.47 -7.29
N TRP A 27 0.27 -13.40 -7.87
CA TRP A 27 -0.09 -12.17 -7.15
C TRP A 27 -1.60 -11.99 -7.03
N LYS A 28 -2.04 -11.38 -5.94
CA LYS A 28 -3.42 -10.96 -5.73
C LYS A 28 -3.50 -9.58 -5.09
N SER A 29 -4.47 -8.77 -5.51
CA SER A 29 -4.69 -7.41 -5.03
C SER A 29 -5.75 -7.33 -3.92
N TYR A 30 -5.59 -6.36 -3.03
CA TYR A 30 -6.50 -6.09 -1.90
C TYR A 30 -6.58 -4.56 -1.65
N TYR A 31 -7.17 -3.83 -2.59
CA TYR A 31 -7.32 -2.36 -2.54
C TYR A 31 -8.66 -1.94 -1.94
N SER A 32 -8.69 -0.76 -1.34
CA SER A 32 -9.92 -0.11 -0.89
C SER A 32 -10.65 0.54 -2.05
N TYR A 33 -11.98 0.41 -2.05
CA TYR A 33 -12.89 1.08 -2.98
C TYR A 33 -13.89 2.00 -2.25
N LYS A 34 -13.48 2.50 -1.07
CA LYS A 34 -14.28 3.37 -0.21
C LYS A 34 -14.17 4.86 -0.55
N ASN A 35 -13.00 5.32 -1.01
CA ASN A 35 -12.79 6.69 -1.45
C ASN A 35 -12.77 6.75 -2.97
N ILE A 36 -13.86 7.18 -3.60
CA ILE A 36 -13.95 7.31 -5.05
C ILE A 36 -13.74 8.77 -5.42
N SER A 37 -12.58 9.08 -5.98
CA SER A 37 -12.15 10.45 -6.23
C SER A 37 -12.74 11.02 -7.52
N ILE A 38 -12.77 10.23 -8.59
CA ILE A 38 -13.09 10.67 -9.95
C ILE A 38 -13.84 9.56 -10.69
N CYS A 39 -14.70 9.94 -11.62
CA CYS A 39 -15.39 9.02 -12.50
C CYS A 39 -15.49 9.58 -13.92
N THR A 40 -15.54 8.69 -14.90
CA THR A 40 -15.91 8.99 -16.28
C THR A 40 -16.84 7.89 -16.81
N ILE A 41 -17.46 8.13 -17.96
CA ILE A 41 -18.36 7.18 -18.60
C ILE A 41 -17.78 6.82 -19.96
N SER A 42 -17.66 5.52 -20.22
CA SER A 42 -17.33 4.97 -21.53
C SER A 42 -18.50 4.08 -21.97
N ASN A 43 -19.28 4.54 -22.95
CA ASN A 43 -20.49 3.85 -23.43
C ASN A 43 -21.48 3.54 -22.27
N GLN A 44 -21.63 2.28 -21.87
CA GLN A 44 -22.49 1.81 -20.78
C GLN A 44 -21.69 1.44 -19.52
N THR A 45 -20.39 1.73 -19.49
CA THR A 45 -19.48 1.40 -18.40
C THR A 45 -19.15 2.64 -17.60
N ILE A 46 -19.42 2.58 -16.30
CA ILE A 46 -18.95 3.57 -15.33
C ILE A 46 -17.52 3.21 -14.97
N VAL A 47 -16.60 4.14 -15.20
CA VAL A 47 -15.17 3.98 -14.89
C VAL A 47 -14.86 4.85 -13.69
N ALA A 48 -14.62 4.22 -12.55
CA ALA A 48 -14.42 4.91 -11.28
C ALA A 48 -12.99 4.70 -10.76
N ALA A 49 -12.35 5.80 -10.36
CA ALA A 49 -11.06 5.77 -9.66
C ALA A 49 -11.26 5.76 -8.15
N ALA A 50 -10.70 4.74 -7.52
CA ALA A 50 -10.55 4.62 -6.08
C ALA A 50 -9.09 4.90 -5.71
N GLU A 51 -8.75 6.17 -5.56
CA GLU A 51 -7.37 6.65 -5.34
C GLU A 51 -6.41 6.19 -6.44
N ASN A 52 -5.75 5.06 -6.27
CA ASN A 52 -4.74 4.49 -7.18
C ASN A 52 -5.18 3.16 -7.83
N ALA A 53 -6.46 2.80 -7.72
CA ALA A 53 -7.07 1.66 -8.39
C ALA A 53 -8.27 2.10 -9.23
N LEU A 54 -8.62 1.30 -10.24
CA LEU A 54 -9.84 1.49 -11.02
C LEU A 54 -10.80 0.32 -10.81
N PHE A 55 -12.10 0.61 -10.91
CA PHE A 55 -13.07 -0.42 -11.25
C PHE A 55 -14.01 0.05 -12.35
N LEU A 56 -14.42 -0.92 -13.17
CA LEU A 56 -15.29 -0.77 -14.32
C LEU A 56 -16.61 -1.43 -13.99
N PHE A 57 -17.70 -0.66 -13.94
CA PHE A 57 -19.04 -1.18 -13.69
C PHE A 57 -19.88 -1.14 -14.97
N ASP A 58 -20.22 -2.31 -15.51
CA ASP A 58 -21.08 -2.45 -16.67
C ASP A 58 -22.55 -2.31 -16.24
N THR A 59 -23.17 -1.19 -16.59
CA THR A 59 -24.55 -0.87 -16.18
C THR A 59 -25.59 -1.81 -16.79
N SER A 60 -25.26 -2.49 -17.89
CA SER A 60 -26.17 -3.45 -18.55
C SER A 60 -26.18 -4.82 -17.89
N LYS A 61 -25.03 -5.25 -17.36
CA LYS A 61 -24.86 -6.56 -16.71
C LYS A 61 -24.92 -6.50 -15.19
N GLY A 62 -24.71 -5.32 -14.60
CA GLY A 62 -24.57 -5.16 -13.15
C GLY A 62 -23.31 -5.80 -12.58
N THR A 63 -22.25 -5.94 -13.40
CA THR A 63 -20.99 -6.58 -13.02
C THR A 63 -19.86 -5.56 -12.93
N SER A 64 -18.96 -5.76 -11.96
CA SER A 64 -17.75 -4.95 -11.80
C SER A 64 -16.48 -5.76 -12.09
N GLU A 65 -15.49 -5.09 -12.69
CA GLU A 65 -14.14 -5.59 -12.84
C GLU A 65 -13.14 -4.58 -12.31
N THR A 66 -12.06 -5.03 -11.69
CA THR A 66 -11.02 -4.15 -11.12
C THR A 66 -9.78 -4.12 -12.01
N ILE A 67 -9.08 -2.98 -12.01
CA ILE A 67 -7.76 -2.83 -12.62
C ILE A 67 -6.84 -2.21 -11.55
N THR A 68 -5.84 -2.98 -11.14
CA THR A 68 -4.89 -2.65 -10.08
C THR A 68 -3.46 -2.87 -10.59
N THR A 69 -2.47 -2.79 -9.70
CA THR A 69 -1.07 -3.10 -10.04
C THR A 69 -0.86 -4.55 -10.51
N VAL A 70 -1.75 -5.48 -10.12
CA VAL A 70 -1.71 -6.87 -10.60
C VAL A 70 -2.04 -6.97 -12.09
N GLU A 71 -2.96 -6.12 -12.56
CA GLU A 71 -3.30 -5.96 -13.98
C GLU A 71 -2.31 -5.02 -14.72
N GLY A 72 -1.32 -4.46 -14.02
CA GLY A 72 -0.26 -3.62 -14.59
C GLY A 72 -0.44 -2.11 -14.40
N LEU A 73 -1.40 -1.66 -13.58
CA LEU A 73 -1.53 -0.25 -13.22
C LEU A 73 -0.30 0.22 -12.42
N SER A 74 -0.02 1.53 -12.42
CA SER A 74 1.20 2.09 -11.81
C SER A 74 1.22 1.98 -10.27
N GLY A 75 0.05 2.00 -9.61
CA GLY A 75 -0.06 2.15 -8.15
C GLY A 75 0.08 3.61 -7.66
N ASP A 76 0.24 4.57 -8.58
CA ASP A 76 0.23 6.01 -8.28
C ASP A 76 -1.21 6.54 -8.19
N ASN A 77 -1.43 7.60 -7.41
CA ASN A 77 -2.75 8.22 -7.26
C ASN A 77 -3.25 8.82 -8.58
N ILE A 78 -4.49 8.51 -8.92
CA ILE A 78 -5.19 8.99 -10.11
C ILE A 78 -5.82 10.34 -9.80
N SER A 79 -5.51 11.34 -10.63
CA SER A 79 -5.96 12.73 -10.48
C SER A 79 -6.78 13.24 -11.65
N ALA A 80 -6.83 12.52 -12.77
CA ALA A 80 -7.71 12.85 -13.90
C ALA A 80 -8.08 11.60 -14.70
N LEU A 81 -9.31 11.57 -15.23
CA LEU A 81 -9.81 10.53 -16.13
C LEU A 81 -10.52 11.14 -17.33
N ALA A 82 -10.27 10.58 -18.51
CA ALA A 82 -11.06 10.84 -19.71
C ALA A 82 -11.25 9.55 -20.50
N ALA A 83 -12.42 9.38 -21.12
CA ALA A 83 -12.71 8.22 -21.95
C ALA A 83 -13.00 8.64 -23.39
N TYR A 84 -12.55 7.84 -24.35
CA TYR A 84 -12.93 7.95 -25.76
C TYR A 84 -13.01 6.56 -26.40
N GLY A 85 -14.15 6.23 -27.00
CA GLY A 85 -14.41 4.86 -27.45
C GLY A 85 -14.23 3.86 -26.32
N ASN A 86 -13.35 2.87 -26.53
CA ASN A 86 -13.00 1.84 -25.53
C ASN A 86 -11.67 2.12 -24.81
N VAL A 87 -11.19 3.35 -24.86
CA VAL A 87 -9.93 3.76 -24.23
C VAL A 87 -10.19 4.72 -23.08
N ILE A 88 -9.41 4.55 -22.01
CA ILE A 88 -9.35 5.47 -20.88
C ILE A 88 -7.96 6.11 -20.85
N LEU A 89 -7.89 7.43 -20.76
CA LEU A 89 -6.68 8.16 -20.38
C LEU A 89 -6.72 8.49 -18.89
N ILE A 90 -5.57 8.33 -18.25
CA ILE A 90 -5.40 8.49 -16.81
C ILE A 90 -4.25 9.45 -16.56
N GLY A 91 -4.55 10.55 -15.88
CA GLY A 91 -3.56 11.45 -15.32
C GLY A 91 -3.33 11.14 -13.84
N HIS A 92 -2.08 11.23 -13.41
CA HIS A 92 -1.69 10.97 -12.02
C HIS A 92 -1.14 12.23 -11.33
N GLU A 93 -1.15 12.23 -10.00
CA GLU A 93 -0.63 13.32 -9.15
C GLU A 93 0.85 13.62 -9.40
N ASN A 94 1.62 12.62 -9.81
CA ASN A 94 3.05 12.76 -10.13
C ASN A 94 3.33 13.10 -11.62
N GLY A 95 2.28 13.38 -12.40
CA GLY A 95 2.37 13.69 -13.82
C GLY A 95 2.51 12.49 -14.75
N LEU A 96 2.40 11.26 -14.23
CA LEU A 96 2.39 10.07 -15.07
C LEU A 96 1.11 10.06 -15.92
N LEU A 97 1.25 9.84 -17.22
CA LEU A 97 0.13 9.62 -18.12
C LEU A 97 0.02 8.13 -18.44
N ALA A 98 -1.19 7.60 -18.42
CA ALA A 98 -1.46 6.25 -18.86
C ALA A 98 -2.65 6.17 -19.81
N GLN A 99 -2.64 5.15 -20.66
CA GLN A 99 -3.75 4.78 -21.53
C GLN A 99 -4.10 3.32 -21.26
N ILE A 100 -5.39 3.04 -21.14
CA ILE A 100 -5.92 1.69 -20.94
C ILE A 100 -6.93 1.38 -22.03
N ASP A 101 -6.74 0.28 -22.75
CA ASP A 101 -7.78 -0.33 -23.57
C ASP A 101 -8.68 -1.20 -22.67
N ILE A 102 -9.97 -0.85 -22.57
CA ILE A 102 -10.92 -1.47 -21.65
C ILE A 102 -11.11 -2.98 -21.93
N ASN A 103 -11.07 -3.38 -23.20
CA ASN A 103 -11.38 -4.76 -23.59
C ASN A 103 -10.20 -5.70 -23.36
N THR A 104 -9.00 -5.24 -23.70
CA THR A 104 -7.77 -6.03 -23.60
C THR A 104 -7.05 -5.85 -22.27
N LYS A 105 -7.40 -4.79 -21.50
CA LYS A 105 -6.69 -4.33 -20.31
C LYS A 105 -5.22 -4.01 -20.56
N LYS A 106 -4.83 -3.76 -21.81
CA LYS A 106 -3.47 -3.34 -22.14
C LYS A 106 -3.27 -1.91 -21.63
N ILE A 107 -2.20 -1.72 -20.86
CA ILE A 107 -1.83 -0.42 -20.28
C ILE A 107 -0.55 0.07 -20.95
N MET A 108 -0.54 1.33 -21.36
CA MET A 108 0.65 2.04 -21.85
C MET A 108 0.89 3.25 -20.96
N PHE A 109 2.16 3.53 -20.67
CA PHE A 109 2.58 4.64 -19.82
C PHE A 109 3.48 5.59 -20.58
N GLU A 110 3.32 6.88 -20.32
CA GLU A 110 4.27 7.92 -20.71
C GLU A 110 4.64 8.76 -19.49
N SER A 111 5.94 8.96 -19.27
CA SER A 111 6.52 9.52 -18.05
C SER A 111 7.32 10.79 -18.28
N GLY A 112 7.18 11.45 -19.44
CA GLY A 112 7.91 12.69 -19.77
C GLY A 112 7.72 13.80 -18.74
N ILE A 113 6.47 14.05 -18.30
CA ILE A 113 6.19 15.02 -17.22
C ILE A 113 6.82 14.55 -15.90
N THR A 114 6.62 13.27 -15.54
CA THR A 114 7.19 12.68 -14.31
C THR A 114 8.71 12.79 -14.25
N ARG A 115 9.41 12.53 -15.35
CA ARG A 115 10.88 12.55 -15.47
C ARG A 115 11.46 13.94 -15.70
N SER A 116 10.63 14.98 -15.88
CA SER A 116 11.12 16.34 -16.07
C SER A 116 11.85 16.84 -14.83
N ASN A 117 13.08 17.34 -15.01
CA ASN A 117 13.87 17.96 -13.94
C ASN A 117 13.67 19.48 -13.88
N ILE A 118 12.95 20.06 -14.85
CA ILE A 118 12.68 21.50 -14.95
C ILE A 118 11.44 21.85 -14.11
N ILE A 119 10.48 20.92 -14.04
CA ILE A 119 9.21 21.09 -13.33
C ILE A 119 9.36 20.50 -11.93
N SER A 120 9.05 21.28 -10.90
CA SER A 120 9.06 20.81 -9.52
C SER A 120 7.96 19.76 -9.28
N ALA A 121 8.21 18.84 -8.34
CA ALA A 121 7.37 17.66 -8.16
C ALA A 121 5.89 18.00 -7.87
N GLU A 122 5.67 19.02 -7.04
CA GLU A 122 4.35 19.51 -6.63
C GLU A 122 3.55 20.20 -7.76
N LYS A 123 4.20 20.52 -8.89
CA LYS A 123 3.55 21.12 -10.06
C LYS A 123 3.24 20.11 -11.17
N LYS A 124 3.68 18.85 -11.04
CA LYS A 124 3.54 17.83 -12.09
C LYS A 124 2.14 17.23 -12.23
N GLN A 125 1.27 17.39 -11.23
CA GLN A 125 -0.08 16.83 -11.22
C GLN A 125 -0.84 17.18 -12.51
N ILE A 126 -1.45 16.17 -13.12
CA ILE A 126 -2.43 16.34 -14.20
C ILE A 126 -3.79 16.57 -13.54
N ASN A 127 -4.35 17.77 -13.69
CA ASN A 127 -5.59 18.21 -13.06
C ASN A 127 -6.83 17.86 -13.90
N HIS A 128 -6.72 17.86 -15.22
CA HIS A 128 -7.82 17.61 -16.14
C HIS A 128 -7.29 17.12 -17.51
N ILE A 129 -8.11 16.34 -18.23
CA ILE A 129 -7.82 15.87 -19.59
C ILE A 129 -9.02 16.23 -20.48
N GLN A 130 -8.80 17.13 -21.45
CA GLN A 130 -9.80 17.48 -22.45
C GLN A 130 -9.45 16.84 -23.79
N LEU A 131 -10.37 16.07 -24.38
CA LEU A 131 -10.18 15.42 -25.68
C LEU A 131 -10.97 16.15 -26.77
N VAL A 132 -10.27 16.71 -27.76
CA VAL A 132 -10.86 17.41 -28.91
C VAL A 132 -9.97 17.21 -30.14
N ASP A 133 -10.57 16.90 -31.30
CA ASP A 133 -9.88 16.80 -32.59
C ASP A 133 -8.61 15.92 -32.61
N ASN A 134 -8.66 14.76 -31.95
CA ASN A 134 -7.54 13.83 -31.78
C ASN A 134 -6.35 14.39 -30.98
N ILE A 135 -6.58 15.39 -30.14
CA ILE A 135 -5.61 15.94 -29.19
C ILE A 135 -6.19 15.83 -27.78
N ALA A 136 -5.36 15.37 -26.85
CA ALA A 136 -5.61 15.45 -25.42
C ALA A 136 -4.87 16.68 -24.86
N TYR A 137 -5.62 17.65 -24.35
CA TYR A 137 -5.09 18.80 -23.60
C TYR A 137 -5.06 18.44 -22.12
N LEU A 138 -3.87 18.28 -21.56
CA LEU A 138 -3.64 18.02 -20.14
C LEU A 138 -3.47 19.35 -19.41
N ALA A 139 -4.40 19.70 -18.52
CA ALA A 139 -4.20 20.79 -17.58
C ALA A 139 -3.28 20.31 -16.44
N THR A 140 -2.26 21.08 -16.09
CA THR A 140 -1.26 20.71 -15.07
C THR A 140 -1.01 21.83 -14.07
N GLY A 141 -0.18 21.56 -13.06
CA GLY A 141 0.28 22.58 -12.11
C GLY A 141 1.18 23.67 -12.72
N PHE A 142 1.62 23.52 -13.96
CA PHE A 142 2.52 24.48 -14.63
C PHE A 142 1.98 25.04 -15.96
N GLY A 143 0.84 24.54 -16.45
CA GLY A 143 0.30 24.96 -17.73
C GLY A 143 -0.59 23.92 -18.41
N ILE A 144 -0.57 23.91 -19.74
CA ILE A 144 -1.30 22.95 -20.57
C ILE A 144 -0.31 22.18 -21.46
N VAL A 145 -0.47 20.87 -21.55
CA VAL A 145 0.35 19.99 -22.41
C VAL A 145 -0.54 19.31 -23.43
N GLU A 146 -0.18 19.39 -24.71
CA GLU A 146 -0.83 18.61 -25.77
C GLU A 146 -0.24 17.21 -25.84
N VAL A 147 -1.12 16.22 -26.05
CA VAL A 147 -0.73 14.82 -26.23
C VAL A 147 -1.57 14.19 -27.33
N ASN A 148 -0.95 13.38 -28.18
CA ASN A 148 -1.67 12.47 -29.04
C ASN A 148 -2.26 11.33 -28.18
N PRO A 149 -3.59 11.19 -28.08
CA PRO A 149 -4.21 10.22 -27.17
C PRO A 149 -4.02 8.77 -27.58
N GLU A 150 -3.64 8.50 -28.84
CA GLU A 150 -3.40 7.14 -29.36
C GLU A 150 -1.95 6.67 -29.16
N THR A 151 -0.97 7.57 -29.31
CA THR A 151 0.46 7.24 -29.19
C THR A 151 1.10 7.69 -27.88
N LEU A 152 0.42 8.54 -27.12
CA LEU A 152 0.93 9.26 -25.94
C LEU A 152 2.13 10.17 -26.24
N GLU A 153 2.36 10.53 -27.50
CA GLU A 153 3.41 11.47 -27.88
C GLU A 153 3.03 12.90 -27.46
N PHE A 154 3.94 13.57 -26.76
CA PHE A 154 3.78 14.97 -26.37
C PHE A 154 3.92 15.91 -27.57
N GLY A 155 2.97 16.83 -27.69
CA GLY A 155 3.02 17.97 -28.60
C GLY A 155 3.51 19.24 -27.88
N ASP A 156 2.85 20.35 -28.15
CA ASP A 156 3.18 21.64 -27.57
C ASP A 156 2.91 21.68 -26.06
N THR A 157 3.73 22.45 -25.34
CA THR A 157 3.53 22.77 -23.93
C THR A 157 3.39 24.27 -23.75
N TYR A 158 2.26 24.69 -23.21
CA TYR A 158 1.91 26.06 -22.91
C TYR A 158 2.20 26.31 -21.42
N TYR A 159 3.28 27.02 -21.11
CA TYR A 159 3.63 27.35 -19.71
C TYR A 159 2.88 28.59 -19.24
N PHE A 160 2.36 28.53 -18.02
CA PHE A 160 1.62 29.62 -17.40
C PHE A 160 2.40 30.13 -16.19
N TYR A 161 2.39 31.44 -16.00
CA TYR A 161 3.13 32.09 -14.91
C TYR A 161 2.23 33.01 -14.10
N ASP A 162 2.58 33.16 -12.83
CA ASP A 162 1.91 34.08 -11.91
C ASP A 162 2.00 35.52 -12.42
N ASP A 163 0.87 36.24 -12.42
CA ASP A 163 0.77 37.62 -12.93
C ASP A 163 1.66 38.61 -12.14
N SER A 164 2.05 38.27 -10.91
CA SER A 164 2.84 39.13 -10.03
C SER A 164 4.36 39.02 -10.24
N ASP A 165 4.87 37.85 -10.65
CA ASP A 165 6.31 37.59 -10.73
C ASP A 165 6.81 37.02 -12.07
N TYR A 166 5.90 36.55 -12.94
CA TYR A 166 6.17 35.95 -14.26
C TYR A 166 7.24 34.83 -14.25
N LYS A 167 7.38 34.15 -13.11
CA LYS A 167 8.39 33.09 -12.91
C LYS A 167 7.82 31.87 -12.22
N THR A 168 6.88 32.07 -11.31
CA THR A 168 6.23 31.00 -10.58
C THR A 168 5.21 30.30 -11.49
N PRO A 169 5.30 28.97 -11.68
CA PRO A 169 4.33 28.25 -12.49
C PRO A 169 2.91 28.36 -11.90
N LEU A 170 2.00 28.88 -12.72
CA LEU A 170 0.60 29.07 -12.38
C LEU A 170 -0.19 27.79 -12.65
N LYS A 171 -0.96 27.34 -11.67
CA LYS A 171 -1.76 26.11 -11.79
C LYS A 171 -2.94 26.32 -12.76
N VAL A 172 -3.07 25.44 -13.73
CA VAL A 172 -4.26 25.33 -14.59
C VAL A 172 -5.15 24.23 -14.02
N ASN A 173 -6.32 24.60 -13.52
CA ASN A 173 -7.29 23.67 -12.95
C ASN A 173 -7.98 22.86 -14.06
N GLN A 174 -8.37 23.52 -15.15
CA GLN A 174 -9.03 22.88 -16.30
C GLN A 174 -8.67 23.57 -17.62
N ALA A 175 -8.55 22.77 -18.68
CA ALA A 175 -8.44 23.24 -20.06
C ALA A 175 -9.72 22.90 -20.83
N MET A 176 -10.16 23.79 -21.73
CA MET A 176 -11.35 23.60 -22.57
C MET A 176 -11.13 24.21 -23.95
N VAL A 177 -11.55 23.53 -25.01
CA VAL A 177 -11.59 24.11 -26.36
C VAL A 177 -13.04 24.47 -26.69
N PHE A 178 -13.26 25.71 -27.10
CA PHE A 178 -14.58 26.22 -27.49
C PHE A 178 -14.41 27.27 -28.60
N GLU A 179 -15.18 27.18 -29.68
CA GLU A 179 -15.16 28.11 -30.83
C GLU A 179 -13.74 28.44 -31.36
N MET A 180 -12.92 27.41 -31.61
CA MET A 180 -11.52 27.53 -32.08
C MET A 180 -10.58 28.30 -31.12
N ARG A 181 -10.95 28.41 -29.86
CA ARG A 181 -10.12 28.99 -28.80
C ARG A 181 -9.85 27.96 -27.72
N LEU A 182 -8.64 27.98 -27.20
CA LEU A 182 -8.25 27.21 -26.02
C LEU A 182 -8.37 28.11 -24.79
N TYR A 183 -9.10 27.63 -23.78
CA TYR A 183 -9.32 28.30 -22.50
C TYR A 183 -8.62 27.53 -21.39
N ALA A 184 -8.02 28.27 -20.47
CA ALA A 184 -7.37 27.78 -19.27
C ALA A 184 -8.02 28.42 -18.04
N ALA A 185 -8.74 27.64 -17.24
CA ALA A 185 -9.22 28.06 -15.93
C ALA A 185 -8.09 27.88 -14.91
N THR A 186 -7.72 28.95 -14.22
CA THR A 186 -6.58 28.97 -13.29
C THR A 186 -6.96 29.53 -11.93
N GLU A 187 -6.05 29.45 -10.98
CA GLU A 187 -6.19 30.07 -9.66
C GLU A 187 -6.23 31.62 -9.69
N GLN A 188 -5.94 32.25 -10.84
CA GLN A 188 -5.87 33.71 -10.99
C GLN A 188 -6.80 34.31 -12.06
N GLY A 189 -7.60 33.48 -12.74
CA GLY A 189 -8.52 33.94 -13.78
C GLY A 189 -8.73 32.89 -14.87
N ILE A 190 -9.37 33.31 -15.96
CA ILE A 190 -9.42 32.53 -17.19
C ILE A 190 -8.50 33.19 -18.21
N PHE A 191 -7.61 32.40 -18.79
CA PHE A 191 -6.80 32.81 -19.92
C PHE A 191 -7.29 32.11 -21.19
N SER A 192 -7.21 32.77 -22.33
CA SER A 192 -7.59 32.18 -23.60
C SER A 192 -6.68 32.59 -24.74
N THR A 193 -6.58 31.73 -25.76
CA THR A 193 -5.88 32.04 -27.00
C THR A 193 -6.61 31.40 -28.18
N SER A 194 -6.54 32.01 -29.36
CA SER A 194 -7.01 31.36 -30.58
C SER A 194 -6.09 30.20 -30.94
N GLN A 195 -6.63 29.06 -31.37
CA GLN A 195 -5.82 27.94 -31.85
C GLN A 195 -4.99 28.31 -33.09
N ALA A 196 -5.43 29.31 -33.86
CA ALA A 196 -4.75 29.87 -35.02
C ALA A 196 -3.68 30.93 -34.66
N ASN A 197 -3.54 31.32 -33.38
CA ASN A 197 -2.51 32.27 -32.96
C ASN A 197 -1.11 31.65 -33.17
N PRO A 198 -0.24 32.25 -34.01
CA PRO A 198 1.10 31.69 -34.26
C PRO A 198 2.03 31.80 -33.04
N ASN A 199 1.73 32.69 -32.09
CA ASN A 199 2.53 32.93 -30.89
C ASN A 199 1.97 32.24 -29.64
N LYS A 200 1.03 31.30 -29.78
CA LYS A 200 0.32 30.68 -28.64
C LYS A 200 1.22 29.97 -27.61
N LEU A 201 2.46 29.66 -27.96
CA LEU A 201 3.47 29.14 -27.02
C LEU A 201 3.96 30.20 -26.02
N GLU A 202 3.89 31.47 -26.38
CA GLU A 202 4.28 32.61 -25.54
C GLU A 202 3.10 32.99 -24.63
N PHE A 203 3.25 32.83 -23.31
CA PHE A 203 2.21 33.17 -22.33
C PHE A 203 1.73 34.62 -22.46
N SER A 204 2.63 35.54 -22.80
CA SER A 204 2.32 36.96 -23.01
C SER A 204 1.35 37.21 -24.17
N SER A 205 1.15 36.24 -25.07
CA SER A 205 0.17 36.31 -26.16
C SER A 205 -1.23 35.83 -25.75
N TRP A 206 -1.38 35.23 -24.57
CA TRP A 206 -2.67 34.80 -24.05
C TRP A 206 -3.46 35.97 -23.49
N GLU A 207 -4.75 35.99 -23.77
CA GLU A 207 -5.64 37.05 -23.31
C GLU A 207 -6.33 36.61 -22.02
N LYS A 208 -6.23 37.46 -20.98
CA LYS A 208 -7.01 37.26 -19.77
C LYS A 208 -8.47 37.61 -20.04
N TYR A 209 -9.32 36.58 -20.06
CA TYR A 209 -10.72 36.68 -20.44
C TYR A 209 -11.47 37.65 -19.51
N ASN A 210 -12.06 38.71 -20.08
CA ASN A 210 -12.83 39.73 -19.36
C ASN A 210 -12.17 40.25 -18.06
N LEU A 211 -10.83 40.30 -18.00
CA LEU A 211 -10.07 40.69 -16.80
C LEU A 211 -10.50 39.92 -15.53
N THR A 212 -10.90 38.67 -15.70
CA THR A 212 -11.30 37.80 -14.59
C THR A 212 -10.20 37.68 -13.54
N THR A 213 -10.60 37.54 -12.28
CA THR A 213 -9.70 37.33 -11.13
C THR A 213 -10.21 36.20 -10.26
N GLY A 214 -9.35 35.70 -9.37
CA GLY A 214 -9.67 34.64 -8.41
C GLY A 214 -9.64 33.24 -9.00
N ASN A 215 -10.06 32.25 -8.20
CA ASN A 215 -9.91 30.84 -8.52
C ASN A 215 -11.04 30.32 -9.41
N TRP A 216 -10.74 30.08 -10.68
CA TRP A 216 -11.63 29.43 -11.64
C TRP A 216 -11.31 27.96 -11.72
N VAL A 217 -12.27 27.12 -11.38
CA VAL A 217 -12.04 25.70 -11.10
C VAL A 217 -12.56 24.79 -12.19
N LEU A 218 -13.70 25.14 -12.81
CA LEU A 218 -14.34 24.30 -13.83
C LEU A 218 -14.89 25.13 -15.01
N LEU A 219 -14.83 24.54 -16.20
CA LEU A 219 -15.42 25.05 -17.44
C LEU A 219 -16.29 23.95 -18.07
N TRP A 220 -17.41 24.31 -18.69
CA TRP A 220 -18.22 23.35 -19.45
C TRP A 220 -19.03 24.04 -20.55
N ILE A 221 -19.47 23.25 -21.52
CA ILE A 221 -20.31 23.71 -22.63
C ILE A 221 -21.72 23.16 -22.41
N GLN A 222 -22.73 24.01 -22.54
CA GLN A 222 -24.14 23.60 -22.53
C GLN A 222 -24.93 24.47 -23.50
N ASP A 223 -25.73 23.83 -24.37
CA ASP A 223 -26.55 24.49 -25.39
C ASP A 223 -25.78 25.53 -26.25
N SER A 224 -24.53 25.20 -26.59
CA SER A 224 -23.60 26.07 -27.36
C SER A 224 -23.09 27.31 -26.63
N SER A 225 -23.36 27.46 -25.33
CA SER A 225 -22.73 28.47 -24.49
C SER A 225 -21.61 27.86 -23.65
N LEU A 226 -20.55 28.64 -23.43
CA LEU A 226 -19.48 28.29 -22.49
C LEU A 226 -19.83 28.85 -21.11
N TYR A 227 -19.67 28.03 -20.08
CA TYR A 227 -19.88 28.40 -18.69
C TYR A 227 -18.60 28.17 -17.89
N GLY A 228 -18.46 28.92 -16.80
CA GLY A 228 -17.37 28.77 -15.86
C GLY A 228 -17.83 28.90 -14.41
N ALA A 229 -17.20 28.12 -13.53
CA ALA A 229 -17.40 28.20 -12.10
C ALA A 229 -16.18 28.82 -11.41
N LYS A 230 -16.47 29.81 -10.57
CA LYS A 230 -15.51 30.46 -9.69
C LYS A 230 -15.77 29.99 -8.25
N ASP A 231 -14.71 29.54 -7.59
CA ASP A 231 -14.74 29.08 -6.21
C ASP A 231 -14.11 30.14 -5.29
N GLU A 232 -14.89 30.65 -4.35
CA GLU A 232 -14.45 31.60 -3.31
C GLU A 232 -14.50 30.96 -1.91
N GLY A 233 -14.36 29.63 -1.82
CA GLY A 233 -14.42 28.85 -0.60
C GLY A 233 -15.86 28.47 -0.26
N ASP A 234 -16.50 29.25 0.61
CA ASP A 234 -17.87 28.97 1.05
C ASP A 234 -18.94 29.25 -0.03
N ASN A 235 -18.57 29.95 -1.11
CA ASN A 235 -19.48 30.36 -2.16
C ASN A 235 -18.93 30.02 -3.55
N ILE A 236 -19.81 29.44 -4.36
CA ILE A 236 -19.57 29.07 -5.74
C ILE A 236 -20.38 30.00 -6.61
N TYR A 237 -19.76 30.59 -7.62
CA TYR A 237 -20.43 31.46 -8.59
C TYR A 237 -20.34 30.87 -9.98
N ILE A 238 -21.49 30.76 -10.65
CA ILE A 238 -21.58 30.28 -12.03
C ILE A 238 -21.78 31.46 -12.95
N PHE A 239 -20.98 31.50 -14.00
CA PHE A 239 -21.01 32.54 -15.03
C PHE A 239 -21.19 31.93 -16.41
N GLU A 240 -21.95 32.62 -17.26
CA GLU A 240 -21.90 32.42 -18.71
C GLU A 240 -20.75 33.27 -19.27
N LEU A 241 -19.91 32.64 -20.09
CA LEU A 241 -18.73 33.23 -20.71
C LEU A 241 -19.07 33.61 -22.16
N GLY A 242 -19.75 34.75 -22.32
CA GLY A 242 -19.99 35.39 -23.63
C GLY A 242 -19.29 36.75 -23.74
N ASN A 243 -19.78 37.64 -24.60
CA ASN A 243 -19.21 39.00 -24.76
C ASN A 243 -19.02 39.77 -23.44
N ALA A 244 -19.86 39.49 -22.44
CA ALA A 244 -19.69 39.93 -21.07
C ALA A 244 -19.69 38.73 -20.13
N LEU A 245 -19.17 38.94 -18.92
CA LEU A 245 -19.24 37.96 -17.85
C LEU A 245 -20.59 38.09 -17.13
N ASP A 246 -21.53 37.17 -17.38
CA ASP A 246 -22.87 37.23 -16.79
C ASP A 246 -23.02 36.19 -15.67
N LYS A 247 -23.33 36.65 -14.46
CA LYS A 247 -23.51 35.77 -13.30
C LYS A 247 -24.89 35.14 -13.35
N LYS A 248 -24.94 33.81 -13.50
CA LYS A 248 -26.21 33.06 -13.60
C LYS A 248 -26.71 32.56 -12.25
N ALA A 249 -25.81 32.07 -11.40
CA ALA A 249 -26.21 31.45 -10.14
C ALA A 249 -25.12 31.51 -9.07
N SER A 250 -25.51 31.20 -7.84
CA SER A 250 -24.58 30.99 -6.73
C SER A 250 -25.05 29.85 -5.82
N PHE A 251 -24.09 29.07 -5.32
CA PHE A 251 -24.32 27.94 -4.43
C PHE A 251 -23.37 28.04 -3.23
N SER A 252 -23.78 27.47 -2.09
CA SER A 252 -22.99 27.46 -0.86
C SER A 252 -22.28 26.12 -0.66
N GLY A 253 -21.03 26.19 -0.18
CA GLY A 253 -20.18 25.07 0.22
C GLY A 253 -18.98 24.85 -0.71
N ASP A 254 -18.00 24.09 -0.21
CA ASP A 254 -16.75 23.80 -0.94
C ASP A 254 -17.03 22.98 -2.20
N LEU A 255 -16.71 23.53 -3.39
CA LEU A 255 -16.94 22.83 -4.65
C LEU A 255 -16.05 21.60 -4.79
N LYS A 256 -16.65 20.52 -5.30
CA LYS A 256 -15.94 19.30 -5.64
C LYS A 256 -16.04 18.96 -7.12
N ASN A 257 -17.23 19.08 -7.69
CA ASN A 257 -17.43 18.80 -9.11
C ASN A 257 -18.67 19.50 -9.67
N ILE A 258 -18.67 19.77 -10.98
CA ILE A 258 -19.85 20.18 -11.74
C ILE A 258 -19.92 19.24 -12.95
N SER A 259 -21.08 18.60 -13.13
CA SER A 259 -21.33 17.68 -14.23
C SER A 259 -22.59 18.09 -14.98
N PRO A 260 -22.47 18.69 -16.19
CA PRO A 260 -23.63 18.96 -17.03
C PRO A 260 -24.22 17.66 -17.60
N TYR A 261 -25.52 17.68 -17.86
CA TYR A 261 -26.26 16.61 -18.54
C TYR A 261 -27.37 17.20 -19.41
N PRO A 262 -28.06 16.40 -20.27
CA PRO A 262 -28.98 16.95 -21.27
C PRO A 262 -30.08 17.88 -20.75
N GLU A 263 -30.61 17.63 -19.54
CA GLU A 263 -31.71 18.41 -18.96
C GLU A 263 -31.25 19.48 -17.95
N GLY A 264 -29.96 19.50 -17.58
CA GLY A 264 -29.55 20.28 -16.42
C GLY A 264 -28.07 20.20 -16.05
N VAL A 265 -27.74 20.60 -14.83
CA VAL A 265 -26.38 20.59 -14.28
C VAL A 265 -26.39 20.08 -12.84
N VAL A 266 -25.52 19.11 -12.55
CA VAL A 266 -25.29 18.61 -11.19
C VAL A 266 -24.09 19.33 -10.60
N ILE A 267 -24.28 19.95 -9.42
CA ILE A 267 -23.24 20.68 -8.69
C ILE A 267 -22.99 19.97 -7.37
N THR A 268 -21.78 19.45 -7.20
CA THR A 268 -21.38 18.70 -6.01
C THR A 268 -20.50 19.55 -5.13
N THR A 269 -20.90 19.72 -3.88
CA THR A 269 -20.07 20.25 -2.79
C THR A 269 -19.69 19.13 -1.84
N ILE A 270 -18.81 19.42 -0.88
CA ILE A 270 -18.33 18.41 0.08
C ILE A 270 -19.46 17.68 0.83
N ASN A 271 -20.59 18.34 1.10
CA ASN A 271 -21.67 17.79 1.93
C ASN A 271 -23.06 17.81 1.26
N ARG A 272 -23.18 18.35 0.05
CA ARG A 272 -24.46 18.46 -0.66
C ARG A 272 -24.26 18.28 -2.16
N ILE A 273 -25.30 17.77 -2.81
CA ILE A 273 -25.40 17.75 -4.27
C ILE A 273 -26.65 18.54 -4.65
N TYR A 274 -26.48 19.51 -5.54
CA TYR A 274 -27.56 20.29 -6.10
C TYR A 274 -27.78 19.85 -7.54
N ASP A 275 -28.96 19.29 -7.81
CA ASP A 275 -29.41 19.08 -9.18
C ASP A 275 -30.20 20.32 -9.62
N THR A 276 -29.95 20.77 -10.84
CA THR A 276 -30.51 21.99 -11.39
C THR A 276 -30.93 21.79 -12.82
N ASP A 277 -31.93 22.56 -13.26
CA ASP A 277 -32.24 22.68 -14.68
C ASP A 277 -31.17 23.51 -15.40
N LYS A 278 -31.32 23.67 -16.73
CA LYS A 278 -30.41 24.49 -17.56
C LYS A 278 -30.35 25.97 -17.18
N SER A 279 -31.33 26.47 -16.45
CA SER A 279 -31.36 27.84 -15.93
C SER A 279 -30.74 27.95 -14.53
N PHE A 280 -30.10 26.87 -14.05
CA PHE A 280 -29.53 26.74 -12.71
C PHE A 280 -30.58 26.86 -11.58
N VAL A 281 -31.86 26.66 -11.90
CA VAL A 281 -32.91 26.55 -10.88
C VAL A 281 -32.85 25.15 -10.29
N ARG A 282 -32.73 25.10 -8.98
CA ARG A 282 -32.61 23.84 -8.22
C ARG A 282 -33.87 22.99 -8.36
N THR A 283 -33.70 21.79 -8.92
CA THR A 283 -34.74 20.76 -9.05
C THR A 283 -34.72 19.82 -7.85
N GLN A 284 -33.51 19.51 -7.34
CA GLN A 284 -33.31 18.62 -6.20
C GLN A 284 -32.12 19.06 -5.33
N THR A 285 -32.14 18.71 -4.06
CA THR A 285 -30.95 18.75 -3.19
C THR A 285 -30.81 17.44 -2.47
N ILE A 286 -29.66 16.81 -2.62
CA ILE A 286 -29.28 15.62 -1.89
C ILE A 286 -28.34 16.07 -0.76
N GLY A 287 -28.82 15.90 0.47
CA GLY A 287 -28.08 16.19 1.70
C GLY A 287 -27.56 14.89 2.29
N ASP A 288 -28.04 14.54 3.48
CA ASP A 288 -27.66 13.29 4.12
C ASP A 288 -28.34 12.07 3.48
N LEU A 289 -27.55 11.04 3.18
CA LEU A 289 -28.05 9.74 2.70
C LEU A 289 -28.00 8.70 3.84
N ASP A 290 -29.07 7.91 3.97
CA ASP A 290 -29.12 6.83 4.95
C ASP A 290 -28.05 5.77 4.63
N GLY A 291 -27.33 5.34 5.67
CA GLY A 291 -26.21 4.40 5.52
C GLY A 291 -24.90 5.02 5.01
N VAL A 292 -24.89 6.31 4.66
CA VAL A 292 -23.70 7.02 4.18
C VAL A 292 -23.25 8.02 5.25
N LYS A 293 -22.26 7.66 6.09
CA LYS A 293 -21.81 8.53 7.19
C LYS A 293 -20.29 8.49 7.39
N PRO A 294 -19.59 9.65 7.36
CA PRO A 294 -20.10 11.00 7.08
C PRO A 294 -20.37 11.24 5.59
N ASN A 295 -21.39 12.04 5.27
CA ASN A 295 -21.75 12.44 3.91
C ASN A 295 -20.69 13.39 3.34
N THR A 296 -19.73 12.78 2.66
CA THR A 296 -18.57 13.44 2.08
C THR A 296 -18.50 13.06 0.62
N TYR A 297 -18.94 13.97 -0.24
CA TYR A 297 -19.07 13.77 -1.68
C TYR A 297 -17.84 14.29 -2.42
N ASN A 298 -17.39 13.53 -3.43
CA ASN A 298 -16.29 13.91 -4.31
C ASN A 298 -16.78 14.32 -5.70
N PHE A 299 -17.83 13.67 -6.20
CA PHE A 299 -18.54 14.08 -7.42
C PHE A 299 -19.94 13.48 -7.44
N ALA A 300 -20.78 14.03 -8.30
CA ALA A 300 -22.03 13.43 -8.71
C ALA A 300 -22.26 13.74 -10.19
N LEU A 301 -22.67 12.74 -10.94
CA LEU A 301 -23.00 12.87 -12.37
C LEU A 301 -24.32 12.18 -12.68
N SER A 302 -25.04 12.68 -13.67
CA SER A 302 -26.30 12.10 -14.14
C SER A 302 -26.08 11.30 -15.41
N HIS A 303 -26.57 10.05 -15.43
CA HIS A 303 -26.51 9.17 -16.60
C HIS A 303 -27.69 8.21 -16.61
N ASN A 304 -28.42 8.14 -17.73
CA ASN A 304 -29.62 7.30 -17.89
C ASN A 304 -30.67 7.50 -16.76
N GLU A 305 -30.98 8.76 -16.42
CA GLU A 305 -31.93 9.13 -15.36
C GLU A 305 -31.54 8.63 -13.95
N GLN A 306 -30.27 8.26 -13.76
CA GLN A 306 -29.70 7.84 -12.47
C GLN A 306 -28.54 8.76 -12.10
N MET A 307 -28.38 9.02 -10.82
CA MET A 307 -27.25 9.79 -10.31
C MET A 307 -26.17 8.86 -9.76
N TRP A 308 -24.95 9.04 -10.22
CA TRP A 308 -23.77 8.30 -9.79
C TRP A 308 -22.92 9.20 -8.91
N ILE A 309 -22.78 8.83 -7.64
CA ILE A 309 -22.20 9.66 -6.60
C ILE A 309 -20.95 8.98 -6.05
N GLY A 310 -19.80 9.62 -6.23
CA GLY A 310 -18.56 9.21 -5.59
C GLY A 310 -18.46 9.82 -4.20
N THR A 311 -18.18 9.01 -3.19
CA THR A 311 -17.98 9.46 -1.81
C THR A 311 -16.53 9.28 -1.39
N SER A 312 -16.11 10.00 -0.35
CA SER A 312 -14.75 9.85 0.18
C SER A 312 -14.60 8.70 1.18
N ARG A 313 -15.69 8.02 1.57
CA ARG A 313 -15.67 6.99 2.64
C ARG A 313 -16.56 5.79 2.43
N GLU A 314 -17.56 5.83 1.55
CA GLU A 314 -18.51 4.72 1.38
C GLU A 314 -18.44 4.02 0.04
N GLY A 315 -17.75 4.60 -0.94
CA GLY A 315 -17.63 4.07 -2.29
C GLY A 315 -18.46 4.85 -3.30
N LEU A 316 -18.74 4.19 -4.43
CA LEU A 316 -19.62 4.69 -5.49
C LEU A 316 -21.05 4.27 -5.20
N ILE A 317 -21.95 5.25 -5.21
CA ILE A 317 -23.37 5.10 -4.98
C ILE A 317 -24.13 5.32 -6.28
N ARG A 318 -25.13 4.47 -6.52
CA ARG A 318 -26.18 4.74 -7.49
C ARG A 318 -27.42 5.23 -6.75
N TYR A 319 -27.83 6.45 -7.05
CA TYR A 319 -28.98 7.12 -6.46
C TYR A 319 -30.10 7.28 -7.50
N THR A 320 -31.34 6.98 -7.10
CA THR A 320 -32.53 7.02 -7.98
C THR A 320 -33.67 7.81 -7.33
N ASN A 321 -34.64 8.25 -8.14
CA ASN A 321 -35.72 9.20 -7.79
C ASN A 321 -36.59 8.84 -6.56
N ASN A 322 -36.49 7.61 -6.02
CA ASN A 322 -37.21 7.18 -4.80
C ASN A 322 -36.34 7.24 -3.53
N ASN A 323 -35.25 8.01 -3.52
CA ASN A 323 -34.21 7.97 -2.48
C ASN A 323 -33.59 6.57 -2.28
N ASN A 324 -33.68 5.71 -3.30
CA ASN A 324 -33.02 4.41 -3.22
C ASN A 324 -31.52 4.57 -3.50
N VAL A 325 -30.71 3.99 -2.64
CA VAL A 325 -29.25 4.08 -2.59
C VAL A 325 -28.69 2.67 -2.74
N ASP A 326 -28.05 2.40 -3.87
CA ASP A 326 -27.34 1.14 -4.10
C ASP A 326 -25.83 1.38 -4.04
N LEU A 327 -25.11 0.60 -3.21
CA LEU A 327 -23.65 0.64 -3.17
C LEU A 327 -23.06 -0.24 -4.27
N ILE A 328 -22.24 0.36 -5.14
CA ILE A 328 -21.72 -0.27 -6.37
C ILE A 328 -20.26 -0.71 -6.23
N SER A 329 -19.49 -0.06 -5.35
CA SER A 329 -18.07 -0.35 -5.16
C SER A 329 -17.80 -1.84 -4.88
N PRO A 330 -16.71 -2.41 -5.42
CA PRO A 330 -16.21 -3.70 -4.99
C PRO A 330 -15.90 -3.72 -3.48
N GLN A 331 -15.92 -4.92 -2.89
CA GLN A 331 -15.53 -5.10 -1.49
C GLN A 331 -14.01 -5.00 -1.32
N GLY A 332 -13.57 -4.36 -0.24
CA GLY A 332 -12.16 -4.12 0.07
C GLY A 332 -11.93 -3.77 1.54
N PRO A 333 -10.67 -3.59 1.95
CA PRO A 333 -10.35 -3.02 3.25
C PRO A 333 -10.89 -1.59 3.34
N LEU A 334 -10.98 -1.04 4.55
CA LEU A 334 -11.39 0.35 4.78
C LEU A 334 -10.51 1.33 4.00
N LEU A 335 -9.20 1.10 3.94
CA LEU A 335 -8.22 2.03 3.37
C LEU A 335 -7.10 1.29 2.64
N ASN A 336 -6.47 1.99 1.69
CA ASN A 336 -5.23 1.55 1.07
C ASN A 336 -4.00 1.70 1.99
N SER A 337 -4.10 2.52 3.05
CA SER A 337 -3.05 2.66 4.05
C SER A 337 -3.06 1.46 5.00
N ILE A 338 -2.15 0.52 4.79
CA ILE A 338 -2.00 -0.70 5.60
C ILE A 338 -0.90 -0.49 6.62
N PHE A 339 -1.25 -0.48 7.89
CA PHE A 339 -0.29 -0.19 8.95
C PHE A 339 0.33 -1.46 9.54
N ASP A 340 -0.50 -2.48 9.76
CA ASP A 340 -0.14 -3.76 10.37
C ASP A 340 -1.07 -4.85 9.82
N ILE A 341 -0.55 -6.06 9.67
CA ILE A 341 -1.27 -7.24 9.19
C ILE A 341 -1.05 -8.36 10.19
N GLU A 342 -2.14 -8.81 10.83
CA GLU A 342 -2.13 -10.01 11.64
C GLU A 342 -2.81 -11.14 10.86
N ASN A 343 -2.06 -12.21 10.58
CA ASN A 343 -2.60 -13.41 9.98
C ASN A 343 -2.96 -14.43 11.07
N VAL A 344 -4.18 -14.96 10.97
CA VAL A 344 -4.66 -16.10 11.75
C VAL A 344 -5.23 -17.12 10.77
N MET A 345 -5.43 -18.36 11.20
CA MET A 345 -5.84 -19.45 10.30
C MET A 345 -7.04 -19.07 9.41
N ASN A 346 -6.80 -18.89 8.10
CA ASN A 346 -7.78 -18.44 7.09
C ASN A 346 -8.39 -17.03 7.30
N GLU A 347 -7.79 -16.19 8.13
CA GLU A 347 -8.22 -14.83 8.40
C GLU A 347 -7.07 -13.82 8.32
N LEU A 348 -7.39 -12.59 7.92
CA LEU A 348 -6.48 -11.46 8.05
C LEU A 348 -7.16 -10.37 8.83
N TRP A 349 -6.43 -9.77 9.75
CA TRP A 349 -6.84 -8.57 10.46
C TRP A 349 -5.86 -7.46 10.12
N ILE A 350 -6.40 -6.29 9.80
CA ILE A 350 -5.63 -5.17 9.27
C ILE A 350 -5.89 -3.94 10.12
N ALA A 351 -4.82 -3.40 10.70
CA ALA A 351 -4.84 -2.10 11.32
C ALA A 351 -4.55 -1.00 10.29
N HIS A 352 -5.27 0.11 10.39
CA HIS A 352 -5.15 1.23 9.46
C HIS A 352 -4.55 2.49 10.09
N GLY A 353 -4.03 2.45 11.31
CA GLY A 353 -3.60 3.65 12.06
C GLY A 353 -2.44 4.42 11.45
N ASN A 354 -1.89 5.36 12.21
CA ASN A 354 -0.76 6.15 11.75
C ASN A 354 0.16 6.65 12.86
N TYR A 355 1.41 6.90 12.46
CA TYR A 355 2.31 7.86 13.06
C TYR A 355 3.40 8.23 12.04
N ASN A 356 4.01 9.41 12.18
CA ASN A 356 5.16 9.80 11.36
C ASN A 356 6.46 9.10 11.82
N LEU A 357 7.58 9.33 11.13
CA LEU A 357 8.87 8.71 11.47
C LEU A 357 9.33 8.98 12.92
N SER A 358 8.86 10.07 13.54
CA SER A 358 9.14 10.43 14.93
C SER A 358 8.07 9.91 15.91
N TYR A 359 7.29 8.89 15.54
CA TYR A 359 6.20 8.32 16.35
C TYR A 359 5.17 9.35 16.81
N THR A 360 4.86 10.34 15.98
CA THR A 360 3.77 11.29 16.25
C THR A 360 2.51 10.85 15.50
N PRO A 361 1.42 10.46 16.21
CA PRO A 361 0.15 10.08 15.59
C PRO A 361 -0.59 11.32 15.05
N SER A 362 -1.45 11.14 14.05
CA SER A 362 -2.36 12.21 13.61
C SER A 362 -3.71 12.06 14.29
N LEU A 363 -4.12 13.08 15.06
CA LEU A 363 -5.38 13.06 15.81
C LEU A 363 -6.63 13.26 14.93
N SER A 364 -6.45 13.63 13.67
CA SER A 364 -7.54 13.66 12.68
C SER A 364 -7.88 12.28 12.11
N TYR A 365 -7.07 11.26 12.43
CA TYR A 365 -7.13 9.94 11.80
C TYR A 365 -8.00 8.97 12.61
N LYS A 366 -9.30 8.97 12.30
CA LYS A 366 -10.31 8.15 12.98
C LYS A 366 -10.82 7.06 12.05
N HIS A 367 -10.06 5.97 11.95
CA HIS A 367 -10.40 4.82 11.12
C HIS A 367 -10.51 3.56 11.96
N GLY A 368 -11.27 2.61 11.44
CA GLY A 368 -11.46 1.30 12.07
C GLY A 368 -10.39 0.29 11.69
N ILE A 369 -10.75 -0.99 11.80
CA ILE A 369 -9.93 -2.12 11.34
C ILE A 369 -10.68 -2.92 10.28
N SER A 370 -9.93 -3.64 9.44
CA SER A 370 -10.51 -4.51 8.41
C SER A 370 -10.22 -5.97 8.73
N ARG A 371 -11.18 -6.85 8.44
CA ARG A 371 -11.05 -8.30 8.53
C ARG A 371 -11.33 -8.92 7.16
N TYR A 372 -10.48 -9.83 6.73
CA TYR A 372 -10.71 -10.65 5.53
C TYR A 372 -10.87 -12.12 5.95
N PHE A 373 -12.03 -12.69 5.70
CA PHE A 373 -12.36 -14.06 6.10
C PHE A 373 -13.18 -14.75 5.01
N LYS A 374 -12.80 -16.00 4.66
CA LYS A 374 -13.52 -16.81 3.64
C LYS A 374 -13.81 -16.05 2.33
N SER A 375 -12.82 -15.28 1.87
CA SER A 375 -12.92 -14.43 0.67
C SER A 375 -13.91 -13.26 0.75
N GLN A 376 -14.32 -12.86 1.96
CA GLN A 376 -15.19 -11.72 2.21
C GLN A 376 -14.51 -10.71 3.13
N TRP A 377 -14.85 -9.43 2.93
CA TRP A 377 -14.40 -8.35 3.79
C TRP A 377 -15.46 -8.03 4.86
N GLY A 378 -15.01 -7.86 6.09
CA GLY A 378 -15.80 -7.36 7.21
C GLY A 378 -15.01 -6.25 7.91
N ASN A 379 -15.57 -5.05 7.97
CA ASN A 379 -14.88 -3.89 8.53
C ASN A 379 -15.54 -3.47 9.83
N ILE A 380 -14.75 -3.20 10.88
CA ILE A 380 -15.25 -2.70 12.16
C ILE A 380 -14.95 -1.20 12.23
N PRO A 381 -15.96 -0.32 12.17
CA PRO A 381 -15.76 1.13 12.17
C PRO A 381 -15.23 1.62 13.53
N ASN A 382 -14.58 2.78 13.49
CA ASN A 382 -13.90 3.40 14.64
C ASN A 382 -14.82 3.61 15.87
N ASN A 383 -16.09 3.96 15.65
CA ASN A 383 -17.06 4.17 16.73
C ASN A 383 -17.40 2.87 17.49
N GLN A 384 -17.34 1.71 16.84
CA GLN A 384 -17.48 0.40 17.50
C GLN A 384 -16.20 -0.02 18.24
N LEU A 385 -15.09 0.66 17.98
CA LEU A 385 -13.81 0.51 18.68
C LEU A 385 -13.61 1.63 19.71
N PHE A 386 -14.72 2.06 20.34
CA PHE A 386 -14.73 3.05 21.42
C PHE A 386 -14.15 4.42 21.04
N ASN A 387 -14.12 4.74 19.73
CA ASN A 387 -13.46 5.92 19.18
C ASN A 387 -11.97 6.05 19.57
N ALA A 388 -11.30 4.93 19.81
CA ALA A 388 -9.84 4.91 19.95
C ALA A 388 -9.20 5.20 18.58
N ASP A 389 -8.11 5.96 18.57
CA ASP A 389 -7.52 6.47 17.34
C ASP A 389 -6.18 5.77 17.04
N SER A 390 -5.75 5.77 15.78
CA SER A 390 -4.43 5.24 15.38
C SER A 390 -4.15 3.79 15.81
N PHE A 391 -4.91 2.82 15.29
CA PHE A 391 -4.64 1.39 15.51
C PHE A 391 -3.36 0.95 14.79
N VAL A 392 -2.32 0.57 15.53
CA VAL A 392 -0.97 0.32 15.00
C VAL A 392 -0.53 -1.13 15.09
N ARG A 393 -1.30 -1.98 15.77
CA ARG A 393 -1.03 -3.42 15.89
C ARG A 393 -2.32 -4.19 16.17
N VAL A 394 -2.46 -5.36 15.55
CA VAL A 394 -3.41 -6.39 15.93
C VAL A 394 -2.62 -7.59 16.46
N VAL A 395 -3.03 -8.14 17.59
CA VAL A 395 -2.39 -9.31 18.21
C VAL A 395 -3.44 -10.36 18.47
N ALA A 396 -3.33 -11.54 17.85
CA ALA A 396 -4.20 -12.66 18.14
C ALA A 396 -3.78 -13.36 19.43
N HIS A 397 -4.75 -13.85 20.20
CA HIS A 397 -4.45 -14.80 21.26
C HIS A 397 -4.06 -16.16 20.64
N PRO A 398 -2.94 -16.78 21.04
CA PRO A 398 -2.39 -17.96 20.35
C PRO A 398 -3.30 -19.20 20.42
N THR A 399 -4.11 -19.32 21.48
CA THR A 399 -4.96 -20.50 21.73
C THR A 399 -6.45 -20.18 21.83
N GLU A 400 -6.84 -18.90 21.88
CA GLU A 400 -8.24 -18.49 22.06
C GLU A 400 -8.72 -17.85 20.77
N ILE A 401 -9.32 -18.67 19.91
CA ILE A 401 -9.79 -18.25 18.59
C ILE A 401 -10.84 -17.15 18.75
N GLY A 402 -10.66 -16.03 18.05
CA GLY A 402 -11.56 -14.88 18.11
C GLY A 402 -11.19 -13.85 19.18
N THR A 403 -10.16 -14.12 19.99
CA THR A 403 -9.64 -13.17 20.97
C THR A 403 -8.48 -12.36 20.37
N PHE A 404 -8.60 -11.03 20.40
CA PHE A 404 -7.56 -10.12 19.88
C PHE A 404 -7.32 -8.92 20.80
N TYR A 405 -6.12 -8.37 20.70
CA TYR A 405 -5.72 -7.12 21.35
C TYR A 405 -5.29 -6.12 20.29
N ILE A 406 -6.03 -5.03 20.13
CA ILE A 406 -5.73 -3.99 19.14
C ILE A 406 -5.01 -2.84 19.83
N CYS A 407 -3.73 -2.65 19.56
CA CYS A 407 -2.97 -1.55 20.15
C CYS A 407 -3.27 -0.24 19.41
N SER A 408 -3.64 0.77 20.17
CA SER A 408 -3.86 2.14 19.71
C SER A 408 -2.70 3.02 20.16
N PHE A 409 -2.20 3.85 19.24
CA PHE A 409 -1.14 4.81 19.49
C PHE A 409 -1.65 6.16 20.00
N HIS A 410 -2.81 6.17 20.64
CA HIS A 410 -3.36 7.33 21.34
C HIS A 410 -4.37 6.95 22.44
N GLY A 411 -5.04 5.80 22.33
CA GLY A 411 -6.18 5.42 23.18
C GLY A 411 -5.98 4.18 24.07
N GLY A 412 -4.88 3.43 23.95
CA GLY A 412 -4.65 2.22 24.77
C GLY A 412 -4.83 0.91 23.98
N ILE A 413 -5.55 -0.07 24.53
CA ILE A 413 -5.75 -1.38 23.90
C ILE A 413 -7.25 -1.70 23.79
N VAL A 414 -7.74 -2.01 22.60
CA VAL A 414 -9.09 -2.57 22.43
C VAL A 414 -9.02 -4.09 22.59
N TYR A 415 -9.79 -4.63 23.54
CA TYR A 415 -9.99 -6.06 23.72
C TYR A 415 -11.15 -6.55 22.87
N ILE A 416 -10.90 -7.56 22.06
CA ILE A 416 -11.88 -8.24 21.22
C ILE A 416 -12.02 -9.67 21.73
N GLU A 417 -13.26 -10.13 21.87
CA GLU A 417 -13.62 -11.50 22.26
C GLU A 417 -14.65 -12.02 21.27
N GLU A 418 -14.50 -13.26 20.81
CA GLU A 418 -15.35 -13.84 19.76
C GLU A 418 -15.48 -12.97 18.50
N ASN A 419 -14.43 -12.22 18.15
CA ASN A 419 -14.38 -11.24 17.07
C ASN A 419 -15.25 -9.98 17.27
N ILE A 420 -15.72 -9.71 18.49
CA ILE A 420 -16.54 -8.54 18.85
C ILE A 420 -15.73 -7.64 19.81
N PRO A 421 -15.63 -6.32 19.54
CA PRO A 421 -15.04 -5.38 20.51
C PRO A 421 -15.80 -5.36 21.83
N VAL A 422 -15.11 -5.63 22.94
CA VAL A 422 -15.71 -5.73 24.28
C VAL A 422 -15.39 -4.51 25.13
N SER A 423 -14.13 -4.07 25.14
CA SER A 423 -13.71 -2.93 25.97
C SER A 423 -12.48 -2.23 25.43
N LEU A 424 -12.34 -0.94 25.76
CA LEU A 424 -11.10 -0.19 25.63
C LEU A 424 -10.40 -0.16 27.00
N TRP A 425 -9.18 -0.70 27.06
CA TRP A 425 -8.29 -0.59 28.21
C TRP A 425 -7.46 0.68 28.10
N ASN A 426 -7.58 1.53 29.11
CA ASN A 426 -6.93 2.83 29.20
C ASN A 426 -6.40 3.09 30.63
N GLU A 427 -6.00 4.32 30.94
CA GLU A 427 -5.42 4.70 32.22
C GLU A 427 -6.40 4.66 33.41
N ILE A 428 -7.70 4.55 33.14
CA ILE A 428 -8.76 4.61 34.15
C ILE A 428 -9.17 3.19 34.61
N ASN A 429 -9.09 2.20 33.72
CA ASN A 429 -9.59 0.84 33.97
C ASN A 429 -8.52 -0.27 33.82
N SER A 430 -7.26 0.11 33.61
CA SER A 430 -6.16 -0.83 33.39
C SER A 430 -4.85 -0.34 34.04
N GLY A 431 -3.77 -1.11 33.85
CA GLY A 431 -2.41 -0.71 34.27
C GLY A 431 -1.67 0.18 33.26
N LEU A 432 -2.31 0.56 32.16
CA LEU A 432 -1.74 1.46 31.15
C LEU A 432 -1.62 2.89 31.68
N GLU A 433 -0.66 3.64 31.17
CA GLU A 433 -0.38 5.02 31.59
C GLU A 433 -0.40 5.96 30.39
N SER A 434 -0.98 7.14 30.57
CA SER A 434 -0.85 8.25 29.62
C SER A 434 0.51 8.94 29.81
N LEU A 435 1.03 9.55 28.74
CA LEU A 435 2.10 10.51 28.87
C LEU A 435 1.66 11.66 29.80
N SER A 436 2.61 12.20 30.58
CA SER A 436 2.30 13.10 31.70
C SER A 436 2.87 14.53 31.55
N PHE A 437 3.67 14.79 30.52
CA PHE A 437 4.44 16.04 30.38
C PHE A 437 3.84 17.07 29.41
N LEU A 438 2.72 16.77 28.73
CA LEU A 438 1.99 17.73 27.87
C LEU A 438 0.80 18.41 28.58
N GLY A 439 0.71 18.24 29.90
CA GLY A 439 -0.34 18.82 30.74
C GLY A 439 -1.43 17.82 31.14
N PRO A 440 -2.15 18.08 32.25
CA PRO A 440 -3.06 17.11 32.86
C PRO A 440 -4.32 16.81 32.05
N ASN A 441 -4.68 17.67 31.09
CA ASN A 441 -5.88 17.51 30.26
C ASN A 441 -5.60 16.79 28.94
N TYR A 442 -4.34 16.47 28.64
CA TYR A 442 -3.96 15.77 27.43
C TYR A 442 -3.71 14.29 27.76
N VAL A 443 -4.71 13.45 27.48
CA VAL A 443 -4.60 12.00 27.63
C VAL A 443 -4.13 11.38 26.32
N SER A 444 -3.04 10.64 26.35
CA SER A 444 -2.46 9.99 25.18
C SER A 444 -1.66 8.76 25.63
N ILE A 445 -2.24 7.59 25.39
CA ILE A 445 -1.64 6.29 25.71
C ILE A 445 -1.14 5.68 24.41
N ARG A 446 0.18 5.58 24.27
CA ARG A 446 0.83 5.16 23.01
C ARG A 446 1.31 3.72 23.09
N VAL A 447 0.40 2.77 22.97
CA VAL A 447 0.75 1.34 22.99
C VAL A 447 1.26 0.94 21.61
N ARG A 448 2.53 0.55 21.53
CA ARG A 448 3.19 0.21 20.27
C ARG A 448 2.87 -1.21 19.81
N ASP A 449 2.97 -2.16 20.73
CA ASP A 449 2.89 -3.59 20.45
C ASP A 449 2.50 -4.35 21.72
N ALA A 450 2.05 -5.59 21.52
CA ALA A 450 1.80 -6.56 22.57
C ALA A 450 2.07 -7.99 22.09
N ILE A 451 2.33 -8.91 23.01
CA ILE A 451 2.47 -10.34 22.75
C ILE A 451 1.87 -11.14 23.89
N VAL A 452 1.46 -12.38 23.63
CA VAL A 452 0.94 -13.30 24.65
C VAL A 452 1.96 -14.41 24.87
N ASP A 453 2.34 -14.66 26.12
CA ASP A 453 3.24 -15.77 26.46
C ASP A 453 2.50 -17.11 26.57
N ASP A 454 3.22 -18.23 26.65
CA ASP A 454 2.60 -19.57 26.75
C ASP A 454 1.72 -19.76 28.00
N SER A 455 1.82 -18.88 29.00
CA SER A 455 0.96 -18.89 30.19
C SER A 455 -0.30 -18.01 30.04
N GLY A 456 -0.50 -17.42 28.86
CA GLY A 456 -1.62 -16.53 28.55
C GLY A 456 -1.46 -15.11 29.12
N ASN A 457 -0.26 -14.72 29.60
CA ASN A 457 -0.07 -13.33 30.01
C ASN A 457 0.14 -12.44 28.78
N LEU A 458 -0.59 -11.34 28.73
CA LEU A 458 -0.38 -10.29 27.75
C LEU A 458 0.73 -9.37 28.22
N TRP A 459 1.77 -9.23 27.43
CA TRP A 459 2.83 -8.26 27.59
C TRP A 459 2.62 -7.11 26.59
N SER A 460 2.70 -5.87 27.04
CA SER A 460 2.52 -4.70 26.18
C SER A 460 3.56 -3.62 26.44
N LEU A 461 3.87 -2.84 25.40
CA LEU A 461 4.86 -1.77 25.47
C LEU A 461 4.26 -0.40 25.14
N THR A 462 4.37 0.52 26.10
CA THR A 462 3.81 1.89 26.01
C THR A 462 4.92 2.94 25.96
N GLY A 463 4.85 3.82 24.95
CA GLY A 463 5.77 4.97 24.76
C GLY A 463 5.55 6.11 25.76
N TYR A 464 6.57 6.96 25.92
CA TYR A 464 6.52 8.17 26.74
C TYR A 464 6.17 8.01 28.23
N VAL A 465 6.33 6.80 28.79
CA VAL A 465 6.09 6.52 30.20
C VAL A 465 7.24 5.71 30.80
N GLN A 466 7.54 5.97 32.08
CA GLN A 466 8.66 5.33 32.78
C GLN A 466 8.44 3.82 32.97
N LYS A 467 7.20 3.40 33.29
CA LYS A 467 6.84 1.99 33.46
C LYS A 467 6.22 1.42 32.18
N GLY A 468 6.89 1.60 31.05
CA GLY A 468 6.36 1.30 29.72
C GLY A 468 6.03 -0.17 29.47
N LEU A 469 6.77 -1.10 30.09
CA LEU A 469 6.50 -2.53 29.97
C LEU A 469 5.43 -2.96 30.98
N LYS A 470 4.35 -3.56 30.48
CA LYS A 470 3.24 -4.06 31.29
C LYS A 470 3.03 -5.55 31.06
N ARG A 471 2.61 -6.25 32.10
CA ARG A 471 2.08 -7.61 32.04
C ARG A 471 0.66 -7.62 32.58
N ARG A 472 -0.26 -8.27 31.87
CA ARG A 472 -1.61 -8.56 32.33
C ARG A 472 -1.78 -10.08 32.39
N THR A 473 -2.11 -10.62 33.55
CA THR A 473 -2.42 -12.06 33.69
C THR A 473 -3.78 -12.38 33.05
N PRO A 474 -4.10 -13.65 32.72
CA PRO A 474 -5.43 -14.04 32.26
C PRO A 474 -6.55 -13.56 33.21
N LEU A 475 -6.28 -13.57 34.53
CA LEU A 475 -7.20 -13.12 35.58
C LEU A 475 -7.42 -11.60 35.66
N GLY A 476 -6.75 -10.79 34.83
CA GLY A 476 -6.92 -9.33 34.84
C GLY A 476 -5.98 -8.54 35.70
N GLN A 477 -4.98 -9.18 36.30
CA GLN A 477 -4.03 -8.48 37.17
C GLN A 477 -2.92 -7.84 36.35
N TRP A 478 -2.76 -6.53 36.52
CA TRP A 478 -1.71 -5.75 35.87
C TRP A 478 -0.47 -5.64 36.75
N THR A 479 0.69 -5.87 36.16
CA THR A 479 2.02 -5.62 36.74
C THR A 479 2.76 -4.66 35.81
N ALA A 480 3.35 -3.61 36.36
CA ALA A 480 4.12 -2.63 35.60
C ALA A 480 5.60 -2.72 35.94
N TYR A 481 6.47 -2.67 34.93
CA TYR A 481 7.92 -2.78 35.06
C TYR A 481 8.56 -1.43 34.74
N ASP A 482 9.38 -0.94 35.66
CA ASP A 482 10.13 0.31 35.50
C ASP A 482 11.32 0.09 34.56
N LEU A 483 11.37 0.85 33.47
CA LEU A 483 12.41 0.72 32.45
C LEU A 483 13.57 1.72 32.63
N SER A 484 13.61 2.46 33.75
CA SER A 484 14.60 3.55 33.95
C SER A 484 16.06 3.08 33.90
N ASP A 485 16.34 1.80 34.16
CA ASP A 485 17.69 1.23 34.09
C ASP A 485 18.22 1.17 32.64
N VAL A 486 17.33 1.14 31.66
CA VAL A 486 17.65 1.02 30.23
C VAL A 486 17.11 2.18 29.38
N ILE A 487 16.15 2.95 29.88
CA ILE A 487 15.56 4.12 29.22
C ILE A 487 15.77 5.34 30.10
N LEU A 488 16.89 6.04 29.88
CA LEU A 488 17.32 7.15 30.72
C LEU A 488 16.43 8.40 30.59
N ALA A 489 15.85 8.61 29.39
CA ALA A 489 15.04 9.77 29.06
C ALA A 489 13.69 9.34 28.49
N TYR A 490 12.83 8.70 29.30
CA TYR A 490 11.53 8.19 28.82
C TYR A 490 10.63 9.25 28.17
N LYS A 491 10.81 10.54 28.49
CA LYS A 491 10.08 11.65 27.87
C LYS A 491 10.52 11.97 26.44
N GLU A 492 11.64 11.40 26.01
CA GLU A 492 12.19 11.51 24.66
C GLU A 492 12.06 10.19 23.89
N GLU A 493 11.75 9.08 24.58
CA GLU A 493 11.54 7.75 23.99
C GLU A 493 10.12 7.65 23.40
N ALA A 494 9.98 8.12 22.16
CA ALA A 494 8.70 8.31 21.49
C ALA A 494 7.99 7.03 21.06
N GLY A 495 8.76 5.96 20.84
CA GLY A 495 8.22 4.70 20.35
C GLY A 495 9.27 3.61 20.31
N TYR A 496 8.79 2.42 19.96
CA TYR A 496 9.55 1.20 20.00
C TYR A 496 9.34 0.37 18.73
N SER A 497 10.15 -0.68 18.55
CA SER A 497 9.88 -1.77 17.62
C SER A 497 8.73 -2.66 18.12
N ASN A 498 8.46 -3.75 17.41
CA ASN A 498 7.70 -4.87 17.95
C ASN A 498 8.48 -5.60 19.09
N LEU A 499 7.77 -6.41 19.87
CA LEU A 499 8.23 -7.24 20.98
C LEU A 499 8.50 -8.67 20.50
N GLU A 500 9.58 -9.27 21.01
CA GLU A 500 9.90 -10.68 20.79
C GLU A 500 10.21 -11.37 22.12
N LEU A 501 9.60 -12.54 22.35
CA LEU A 501 9.80 -13.31 23.58
C LEU A 501 10.69 -14.52 23.32
N TYR A 502 11.91 -14.45 23.82
CA TYR A 502 12.89 -15.53 23.71
C TYR A 502 12.71 -16.54 24.85
N ASN A 503 12.35 -17.78 24.49
CA ASN A 503 12.24 -18.94 25.40
C ASN A 503 11.43 -18.69 26.67
N ASN A 504 10.37 -17.86 26.61
CA ASN A 504 9.56 -17.45 27.76
C ASN A 504 10.36 -16.82 28.93
N LYS A 505 11.54 -16.25 28.63
CA LYS A 505 12.47 -15.74 29.64
C LYS A 505 12.91 -14.31 29.39
N ILE A 506 13.20 -13.96 28.13
CA ILE A 506 13.77 -12.65 27.81
C ILE A 506 12.85 -11.96 26.80
N LEU A 507 12.34 -10.79 27.16
CA LEU A 507 11.65 -9.90 26.24
C LEU A 507 12.66 -9.00 25.56
N PHE A 508 12.64 -8.99 24.23
CA PHE A 508 13.41 -8.07 23.41
C PHE A 508 12.50 -7.02 22.77
N PHE A 509 12.99 -5.80 22.67
CA PHE A 509 12.40 -4.70 21.90
C PHE A 509 13.47 -3.64 21.65
N GLY A 510 13.27 -2.83 20.61
CA GLY A 510 14.12 -1.71 20.27
C GLY A 510 13.47 -0.38 20.60
N GLY A 511 14.25 0.61 21.04
CA GLY A 511 13.83 2.00 21.16
C GLY A 511 14.15 2.82 19.90
N ILE A 512 13.59 4.03 19.82
CA ILE A 512 14.02 5.04 18.84
C ILE A 512 15.35 5.69 19.26
N ASN A 513 15.61 5.80 20.57
CA ASN A 513 16.80 6.44 21.15
C ASN A 513 17.60 5.54 22.10
N SER A 514 17.15 4.30 22.32
CA SER A 514 17.72 3.40 23.34
C SER A 514 18.31 2.10 22.79
N GLY A 515 18.39 1.96 21.46
CA GLY A 515 18.94 0.75 20.84
C GLY A 515 18.16 -0.50 21.21
N LEU A 516 18.84 -1.64 21.26
CA LEU A 516 18.23 -2.94 21.57
C LEU A 516 18.15 -3.14 23.08
N ILE A 517 16.97 -3.41 23.61
CA ILE A 517 16.70 -3.65 25.03
C ILE A 517 16.30 -5.11 25.22
N GLY A 518 16.86 -5.74 26.26
CA GLY A 518 16.48 -7.07 26.73
C GLY A 518 16.09 -7.03 28.21
N VAL A 519 14.97 -7.67 28.55
CA VAL A 519 14.43 -7.78 29.91
C VAL A 519 14.24 -9.26 30.27
N ASP A 520 15.06 -9.76 31.18
CA ASP A 520 14.92 -11.12 31.72
C ASP A 520 13.84 -11.16 32.79
N ILE A 521 12.66 -11.64 32.38
CA ILE A 521 11.46 -11.76 33.19
C ILE A 521 11.44 -13.03 34.05
N SER A 522 12.45 -13.89 33.94
CA SER A 522 12.59 -15.09 34.79
C SER A 522 13.16 -14.78 36.18
N GLN A 523 13.72 -13.57 36.35
CA GLN A 523 14.30 -13.08 37.61
C GLN A 523 13.33 -12.11 38.32
N SER A 524 13.49 -11.97 39.64
CA SER A 524 12.72 -11.03 40.47
C SER A 524 13.65 -10.27 41.42
N PRO A 525 13.93 -8.97 41.21
CA PRO A 525 13.44 -8.14 40.10
C PRO A 525 14.00 -8.60 38.73
N PRO A 526 13.36 -8.25 37.61
CA PRO A 526 13.88 -8.54 36.28
C PRO A 526 15.25 -7.90 36.05
N GLN A 527 16.13 -8.61 35.35
CA GLN A 527 17.40 -8.05 34.90
C GLN A 527 17.18 -7.34 33.57
N MET A 528 17.73 -6.13 33.40
CA MET A 528 17.59 -5.34 32.18
C MET A 528 18.96 -4.94 31.64
N LYS A 529 19.09 -4.96 30.31
CA LYS A 529 20.30 -4.49 29.60
C LYS A 529 19.89 -3.85 28.28
N ARG A 530 20.67 -2.87 27.84
CA ARG A 530 20.56 -2.29 26.50
C ARG A 530 21.89 -2.38 25.75
N ILE A 531 21.81 -2.50 24.42
CA ILE A 531 22.93 -2.36 23.50
C ILE A 531 22.64 -1.18 22.58
N MET A 532 23.53 -0.18 22.63
CA MET A 532 23.52 0.98 21.74
C MET A 532 24.36 0.68 20.49
N GLY A 533 24.20 1.52 19.47
CA GLY A 533 25.00 1.57 18.26
C GLY A 533 26.48 1.86 18.52
N GLY A 534 27.28 1.78 17.45
CA GLY A 534 28.74 1.93 17.49
C GLY A 534 29.45 0.58 17.54
N ASP A 535 30.41 0.41 18.46
CA ASP A 535 31.34 -0.73 18.48
C ASP A 535 30.70 -2.10 18.79
N MET A 536 29.39 -2.12 19.10
CA MET A 536 28.63 -3.33 19.43
C MET A 536 27.86 -3.92 18.24
N GLY A 537 28.09 -3.40 17.03
CA GLY A 537 27.58 -3.97 15.77
C GLY A 537 26.12 -3.69 15.46
N LEU A 538 25.48 -2.76 16.17
CA LEU A 538 24.15 -2.23 15.86
C LEU A 538 24.27 -1.01 14.91
N PRO A 539 23.67 -1.04 13.70
CA PRO A 539 23.84 0.03 12.70
C PRO A 539 23.27 1.40 13.11
N SER A 540 22.18 1.41 13.89
CA SER A 540 21.51 2.62 14.36
C SER A 540 20.81 2.36 15.68
N ASP A 541 20.74 3.36 16.56
CA ASP A 541 19.96 3.30 17.81
C ASP A 541 18.44 3.29 17.56
N ASP A 542 18.02 3.72 16.37
CA ASP A 542 16.63 3.76 15.93
C ASP A 542 16.22 2.39 15.35
N ILE A 543 15.73 1.51 16.23
CA ILE A 543 15.28 0.15 15.87
C ILE A 543 13.78 0.15 15.58
N ARG A 544 13.41 -0.46 14.46
CA ARG A 544 12.06 -0.36 13.89
C ARG A 544 11.31 -1.68 13.86
N SER A 545 12.04 -2.78 13.67
CA SER A 545 11.52 -4.13 13.68
C SER A 545 12.57 -5.09 14.22
N ILE A 546 12.12 -6.09 14.96
CA ILE A 546 12.96 -7.21 15.40
C ILE A 546 12.20 -8.52 15.16
N ARG A 547 12.91 -9.63 14.92
CA ARG A 547 12.24 -10.92 14.71
C ARG A 547 13.14 -12.07 15.14
N LEU A 548 12.61 -12.98 15.95
CA LEU A 548 13.29 -14.25 16.21
C LEU A 548 13.12 -15.17 15.00
N ASP A 549 14.21 -15.78 14.56
CA ASP A 549 14.16 -16.85 13.57
C ASP A 549 14.05 -18.23 14.21
N LYS A 550 13.85 -19.27 13.38
CA LYS A 550 13.67 -20.64 13.87
C LYS A 550 14.95 -21.26 14.45
N ASP A 551 16.10 -20.61 14.25
CA ASP A 551 17.39 -20.99 14.84
C ASP A 551 17.68 -20.19 16.12
N ASN A 552 16.68 -19.51 16.68
CA ASN A 552 16.80 -18.72 17.90
C ASN A 552 17.78 -17.53 17.77
N ARG A 553 17.97 -16.99 16.57
CA ARG A 553 18.73 -15.76 16.34
C ARG A 553 17.76 -14.59 16.25
N LEU A 554 18.11 -13.46 16.86
CA LEU A 554 17.29 -12.25 16.80
C LEU A 554 17.79 -11.34 15.69
N TRP A 555 16.96 -11.15 14.67
CA TRP A 555 17.17 -10.21 13.58
C TRP A 555 16.69 -8.82 14.00
N VAL A 556 17.50 -7.80 13.73
CA VAL A 556 17.28 -6.43 14.20
C VAL A 556 17.36 -5.47 13.02
N GLY A 557 16.21 -4.93 12.65
CA GLY A 557 16.03 -3.95 11.60
C GLY A 557 16.05 -2.53 12.16
N THR A 558 16.96 -1.72 11.64
CA THR A 558 17.18 -0.35 12.09
C THR A 558 16.91 0.65 10.97
N LYS A 559 16.94 1.94 11.30
CA LYS A 559 16.89 3.03 10.31
C LYS A 559 18.03 2.99 9.29
N ASP A 560 19.20 2.44 9.64
CA ASP A 560 20.41 2.50 8.81
C ASP A 560 20.96 1.11 8.43
N GLY A 561 20.16 0.05 8.60
CA GLY A 561 20.48 -1.29 8.13
C GLY A 561 20.05 -2.41 9.09
N LEU A 562 20.62 -3.59 8.87
CA LEU A 562 20.26 -4.84 9.53
C LEU A 562 21.41 -5.38 10.37
N ALA A 563 21.10 -5.94 11.54
CA ALA A 563 22.05 -6.70 12.33
C ALA A 563 21.40 -7.94 12.96
N VAL A 564 22.23 -8.87 13.43
CA VAL A 564 21.78 -10.13 14.03
C VAL A 564 22.47 -10.35 15.38
N LEU A 565 21.67 -10.64 16.40
CA LEU A 565 22.11 -11.20 17.68
C LEU A 565 22.01 -12.72 17.60
N TYR A 566 23.16 -13.38 17.41
CA TYR A 566 23.24 -14.83 17.20
C TYR A 566 23.01 -15.68 18.45
N ALA A 567 23.21 -15.11 19.65
CA ALA A 567 23.06 -15.81 20.91
C ALA A 567 22.22 -14.98 21.90
N PRO A 568 20.89 -14.86 21.70
CA PRO A 568 20.02 -14.08 22.60
C PRO A 568 20.05 -14.56 24.05
N ASN A 569 20.31 -15.85 24.30
CA ASN A 569 20.49 -16.39 25.65
C ASN A 569 21.70 -15.83 26.41
N ARG A 570 22.72 -15.32 25.70
CA ARG A 570 23.93 -14.73 26.29
C ARG A 570 23.81 -13.23 26.45
N PHE A 571 22.66 -12.62 26.13
CA PHE A 571 22.52 -11.17 26.00
C PHE A 571 23.04 -10.35 27.19
N PHE A 572 22.89 -10.87 28.41
CA PHE A 572 23.33 -10.22 29.65
C PHE A 572 24.83 -10.36 29.95
N GLU A 573 25.59 -11.08 29.13
CA GLU A 573 27.05 -11.20 29.25
C GLU A 573 27.78 -9.99 28.64
N ASP A 574 28.93 -9.61 29.20
CA ASP A 574 29.64 -8.37 28.85
C ASP A 574 30.15 -8.34 27.39
N ASP A 575 30.44 -9.50 26.78
CA ASP A 575 30.96 -9.65 25.42
C ASP A 575 29.87 -9.74 24.32
N THR A 576 28.60 -9.60 24.69
CA THR A 576 27.48 -9.68 23.74
C THR A 576 27.55 -8.56 22.71
N GLN A 577 27.56 -8.92 21.43
CA GLN A 577 27.50 -7.98 20.32
C GLN A 577 26.55 -8.46 19.23
N LEU A 578 26.01 -7.51 18.47
CA LEU A 578 25.34 -7.79 17.21
C LEU A 578 26.37 -7.86 16.08
N ARG A 579 25.99 -8.44 14.94
CA ARG A 579 26.84 -8.49 13.76
C ARG A 579 26.05 -8.15 12.50
N SER A 580 26.68 -7.40 11.61
CA SER A 580 26.19 -7.21 10.24
C SER A 580 26.14 -8.55 9.50
N VAL A 581 25.14 -8.71 8.64
CA VAL A 581 25.07 -9.84 7.71
C VAL A 581 25.90 -9.47 6.48
N VAL A 582 26.85 -10.32 6.08
CA VAL A 582 27.72 -10.07 4.93
C VAL A 582 27.32 -11.02 3.80
N ILE A 583 27.06 -10.45 2.62
CA ILE A 583 26.71 -11.19 1.41
C ILE A 583 27.77 -11.02 0.34
N SER A 584 27.90 -12.03 -0.54
CA SER A 584 28.73 -11.94 -1.74
C SER A 584 27.88 -11.48 -2.93
N ASP A 585 28.24 -10.35 -3.53
CA ASP A 585 27.61 -9.83 -4.74
C ASP A 585 28.66 -9.69 -5.84
N GLY A 586 28.57 -10.55 -6.87
CA GLY A 586 29.53 -10.56 -7.98
C GLY A 586 30.99 -10.77 -7.57
N GLY A 587 31.24 -11.41 -6.43
CA GLY A 587 32.58 -11.62 -5.86
C GLY A 587 33.05 -10.56 -4.87
N ASN A 588 32.29 -9.47 -4.68
CA ASN A 588 32.56 -8.47 -3.63
C ASN A 588 31.77 -8.80 -2.36
N LEU A 589 32.42 -8.69 -1.20
CA LEU A 589 31.74 -8.78 0.10
C LEU A 589 31.18 -7.41 0.47
N ARG A 590 29.90 -7.36 0.82
CA ARG A 590 29.24 -6.16 1.35
C ARG A 590 28.28 -6.52 2.46
N GLU A 591 28.03 -5.55 3.32
CA GLU A 591 26.96 -5.66 4.31
C GLU A 591 25.60 -5.63 3.63
N LEU A 592 24.75 -6.60 3.99
CA LEU A 592 23.39 -6.73 3.51
C LEU A 592 22.56 -5.56 4.02
N LEU A 593 21.90 -4.86 3.09
CA LEU A 593 20.99 -3.75 3.39
C LEU A 593 21.62 -2.61 4.21
N SER A 594 22.93 -2.39 4.06
CA SER A 594 23.60 -1.23 4.66
C SER A 594 22.95 0.08 4.19
N SER A 595 22.74 1.01 5.14
CA SER A 595 22.07 2.30 4.93
C SER A 595 20.61 2.19 4.43
N GLN A 596 19.99 1.02 4.55
CA GLN A 596 18.56 0.85 4.25
C GLN A 596 17.73 0.98 5.52
N PHE A 597 16.68 1.78 5.46
CA PHE A 597 15.70 1.87 6.54
C PHE A 597 14.78 0.65 6.47
N ILE A 598 14.99 -0.26 7.42
CA ILE A 598 14.18 -1.48 7.58
C ILE A 598 12.87 -1.13 8.28
N SER A 599 11.76 -1.51 7.67
CA SER A 599 10.41 -1.25 8.20
C SER A 599 9.82 -2.47 8.90
N ASP A 600 10.07 -3.67 8.38
CA ASP A 600 9.55 -4.92 8.96
C ASP A 600 10.41 -6.13 8.60
N ILE A 601 10.42 -7.13 9.47
CA ILE A 601 11.14 -8.39 9.30
C ILE A 601 10.20 -9.53 9.69
N GLU A 602 9.96 -10.45 8.76
CA GLU A 602 9.20 -11.67 9.00
C GLU A 602 9.99 -12.92 8.60
N VAL A 603 9.69 -14.03 9.25
CA VAL A 603 10.37 -15.33 9.03
C VAL A 603 9.34 -16.34 8.56
N ASP A 604 9.58 -16.95 7.41
CA ASP A 604 8.63 -17.92 6.83
C ASP A 604 8.82 -19.36 7.34
N GLY A 605 7.91 -20.23 6.94
CA GLY A 605 7.93 -21.66 7.24
C GLY A 605 9.23 -22.40 6.92
N ASN A 606 10.07 -21.89 6.02
CA ASN A 606 11.39 -22.44 5.67
C ASN A 606 12.56 -21.68 6.31
N ASN A 607 12.29 -20.85 7.33
CA ASN A 607 13.27 -20.02 8.04
C ASN A 607 13.95 -18.95 7.16
N GLN A 608 13.37 -18.62 5.99
CA GLN A 608 13.83 -17.52 5.15
C GLN A 608 13.36 -16.20 5.74
N LYS A 609 14.14 -15.14 5.50
CA LYS A 609 13.85 -13.81 6.06
C LYS A 609 13.26 -12.91 4.99
N TRP A 610 12.05 -12.43 5.24
CA TRP A 610 11.37 -11.42 4.45
C TRP A 610 11.61 -10.06 5.10
N ILE A 611 12.33 -9.17 4.41
CA ILE A 611 12.74 -7.89 4.95
C ILE A 611 12.17 -6.78 4.08
N SER A 612 11.27 -5.96 4.64
CA SER A 612 10.74 -4.79 3.96
C SER A 612 11.53 -3.52 4.31
N THR A 613 11.53 -2.57 3.38
CA THR A 613 12.20 -1.29 3.54
C THR A 613 11.27 -0.13 3.17
N THR A 614 11.60 1.07 3.66
CA THR A 614 10.79 2.27 3.40
C THR A 614 10.92 2.83 1.98
N SER A 615 11.86 2.33 1.15
CA SER A 615 12.09 2.87 -0.19
C SER A 615 12.62 1.87 -1.24
N SER A 616 13.18 0.73 -0.81
CA SER A 616 13.86 -0.23 -1.68
C SER A 616 13.10 -1.53 -1.87
N GLY A 617 11.83 -1.61 -1.47
CA GLY A 617 10.97 -2.77 -1.63
C GLY A 617 11.23 -3.86 -0.60
N VAL A 618 11.09 -5.12 -1.02
CA VAL A 618 11.16 -6.31 -0.14
C VAL A 618 12.25 -7.26 -0.61
N PHE A 619 13.07 -7.73 0.34
CA PHE A 619 14.13 -8.70 0.12
C PHE A 619 13.76 -10.03 0.77
N LEU A 620 13.86 -11.12 0.01
CA LEU A 620 13.80 -12.48 0.53
C LEU A 620 15.23 -13.01 0.67
N ILE A 621 15.62 -13.38 1.88
CA ILE A 621 16.97 -13.80 2.24
C ILE A 621 16.97 -15.27 2.66
N SER A 622 18.02 -15.99 2.29
CA SER A 622 18.22 -17.40 2.63
C SER A 622 18.16 -17.69 4.14
N PRO A 623 17.89 -18.94 4.55
CA PRO A 623 17.80 -19.33 5.96
C PRO A 623 19.06 -19.03 6.79
N ASP A 624 20.23 -19.09 6.18
CA ASP A 624 21.50 -18.74 6.82
C ASP A 624 21.85 -17.23 6.76
N GLY A 625 21.11 -16.43 6.00
CA GLY A 625 21.39 -15.00 5.80
C GLY A 625 22.38 -14.69 4.69
N SER A 626 22.96 -15.70 4.01
CA SER A 626 24.12 -15.51 3.13
C SER A 626 23.78 -15.02 1.71
N GLN A 627 22.51 -15.12 1.28
CA GLN A 627 22.10 -14.82 -0.10
C GLN A 627 20.75 -14.10 -0.16
N ILE A 628 20.63 -13.14 -1.09
CA ILE A 628 19.35 -12.59 -1.53
C ILE A 628 18.77 -13.57 -2.55
N LEU A 629 17.65 -14.20 -2.19
CA LEU A 629 16.95 -15.15 -3.06
C LEU A 629 16.05 -14.41 -4.05
N GLN A 630 15.34 -13.38 -3.59
CA GLN A 630 14.45 -12.55 -4.41
C GLN A 630 14.45 -11.10 -3.91
N HIS A 631 14.16 -10.17 -4.82
CA HIS A 631 14.01 -8.74 -4.53
C HIS A 631 12.83 -8.17 -5.31
N PHE A 632 11.83 -7.67 -4.59
CA PHE A 632 10.60 -7.11 -5.14
C PHE A 632 10.60 -5.60 -5.00
N THR A 633 10.37 -4.89 -6.10
CA THR A 633 10.21 -3.43 -6.18
C THR A 633 8.99 -3.08 -7.01
N LYS A 634 8.54 -1.83 -6.96
CA LYS A 634 7.49 -1.31 -7.85
C LYS A 634 7.79 -1.56 -9.34
N GLN A 635 9.07 -1.58 -9.73
CA GLN A 635 9.48 -1.68 -11.14
C GLN A 635 9.49 -3.11 -11.67
N ASN A 636 9.69 -4.11 -10.81
CA ASN A 636 9.84 -5.50 -11.22
C ASN A 636 8.72 -6.42 -10.72
N SER A 637 7.73 -5.88 -10.01
CA SER A 637 6.65 -6.65 -9.41
C SER A 637 5.35 -5.82 -9.31
N PRO A 638 4.20 -6.45 -9.06
CA PRO A 638 2.93 -5.76 -8.79
C PRO A 638 2.84 -4.97 -7.48
N LEU A 639 3.96 -4.71 -6.77
CA LEU A 639 3.96 -3.84 -5.60
C LEU A 639 3.51 -2.43 -5.99
N PRO A 640 2.49 -1.83 -5.33
CA PRO A 640 2.08 -0.45 -5.61
C PRO A 640 3.18 0.59 -5.36
N THR A 641 4.05 0.33 -4.41
CA THR A 641 5.21 1.17 -4.11
C THR A 641 6.34 0.32 -3.55
N SER A 642 7.59 0.78 -3.72
CA SER A 642 8.77 0.20 -3.06
C SER A 642 8.86 0.61 -1.57
N SER A 643 7.93 1.42 -1.07
CA SER A 643 7.79 1.71 0.36
C SER A 643 6.83 0.71 1.02
N VAL A 644 7.36 -0.39 1.52
CA VAL A 644 6.55 -1.47 2.12
C VAL A 644 6.59 -1.32 3.64
N LYS A 645 5.41 -1.20 4.26
CA LYS A 645 5.27 -0.86 5.68
C LYS A 645 5.33 -2.10 6.58
N THR A 646 4.68 -3.18 6.17
CA THR A 646 4.53 -4.40 6.97
C THR A 646 4.41 -5.63 6.06
N ILE A 647 4.82 -6.78 6.59
CA ILE A 647 4.67 -8.08 5.95
C ILE A 647 3.79 -8.96 6.84
N GLY A 648 2.83 -9.66 6.25
CA GLY A 648 2.10 -10.74 6.91
C GLY A 648 2.39 -12.06 6.20
N ILE A 649 2.57 -13.15 6.95
CA ILE A 649 2.81 -14.48 6.37
C ILE A 649 1.71 -15.43 6.85
N ASP A 650 1.07 -16.11 5.89
CA ASP A 650 0.25 -17.30 6.15
C ASP A 650 1.10 -18.52 5.84
N ASP A 651 1.77 -19.06 6.86
CA ASP A 651 2.66 -20.20 6.71
C ASP A 651 1.93 -21.47 6.27
N VAL A 652 0.62 -21.58 6.52
CA VAL A 652 -0.17 -22.76 6.11
C VAL A 652 -0.38 -22.75 4.60
N SER A 653 -0.73 -21.60 4.02
CA SER A 653 -0.93 -21.47 2.57
C SER A 653 0.32 -21.07 1.80
N GLY A 654 1.38 -20.64 2.49
CA GLY A 654 2.62 -20.11 1.91
C GLY A 654 2.41 -18.76 1.23
N LYS A 655 1.40 -18.00 1.66
CA LYS A 655 1.06 -16.70 1.07
C LYS A 655 1.66 -15.58 1.90
N ILE A 656 2.31 -14.64 1.23
CA ILE A 656 2.95 -13.48 1.83
C ILE A 656 2.14 -12.25 1.43
N TYR A 657 1.77 -11.43 2.39
CA TYR A 657 1.05 -10.18 2.21
C TYR A 657 2.02 -9.02 2.40
N PHE A 658 2.00 -8.07 1.46
CA PHE A 658 2.77 -6.85 1.54
C PHE A 658 1.83 -5.67 1.76
N GLY A 659 1.85 -5.11 2.97
CA GLY A 659 1.13 -3.91 3.32
C GLY A 659 1.93 -2.66 2.97
N THR A 660 1.34 -1.75 2.19
CA THR A 660 1.94 -0.46 1.86
C THR A 660 0.98 0.67 2.26
N LEU A 661 1.43 1.92 2.12
CA LEU A 661 0.54 3.07 2.25
C LEU A 661 -0.35 3.29 1.01
N ASN A 662 -0.08 2.57 -0.09
CA ASN A 662 -0.73 2.69 -1.39
C ASN A 662 -1.49 1.39 -1.75
N GLY A 663 -1.89 0.59 -0.76
CA GLY A 663 -2.64 -0.66 -0.98
C GLY A 663 -1.88 -1.90 -0.54
N MET A 664 -2.59 -3.04 -0.60
CA MET A 664 -2.06 -4.35 -0.24
C MET A 664 -2.07 -5.28 -1.44
N VAL A 665 -1.01 -6.07 -1.57
CA VAL A 665 -0.95 -7.21 -2.49
C VAL A 665 -0.44 -8.44 -1.75
N SER A 666 -0.78 -9.62 -2.24
CA SER A 666 -0.15 -10.87 -1.77
C SER A 666 0.61 -11.55 -2.90
N PHE A 667 1.62 -12.32 -2.50
CA PHE A 667 2.44 -13.17 -3.35
C PHE A 667 2.36 -14.61 -2.85
N GLN A 668 2.16 -15.54 -3.75
CA GLN A 668 2.22 -16.97 -3.46
C GLN A 668 3.69 -17.41 -3.43
N GLY A 669 4.23 -17.57 -2.22
CA GLY A 669 5.53 -18.16 -1.99
C GLY A 669 5.50 -19.69 -2.05
N ASP A 670 6.69 -20.26 -1.82
CA ASP A 670 6.96 -21.69 -1.83
C ASP A 670 7.38 -22.24 -0.45
N ALA A 671 7.42 -21.38 0.57
CA ALA A 671 7.65 -21.76 1.95
C ALA A 671 6.34 -22.11 2.67
N TYR A 672 6.34 -23.23 3.40
CA TYR A 672 5.19 -23.72 4.14
C TYR A 672 5.58 -24.09 5.58
N ALA A 673 4.62 -24.00 6.49
CA ALA A 673 4.72 -24.50 7.85
C ALA A 673 5.05 -26.00 7.86
N GLU A 674 5.70 -26.42 8.95
CA GLU A 674 6.03 -27.82 9.19
C GLU A 674 4.75 -28.66 9.37
N SER A 675 4.80 -29.90 8.88
CA SER A 675 3.75 -30.89 9.10
C SER A 675 4.11 -31.81 10.27
N GLU A 676 3.07 -32.29 10.97
CA GLU A 676 3.21 -33.33 12.00
C GLU A 676 3.67 -34.68 11.43
N SER A 677 3.35 -34.98 10.16
CA SER A 677 3.69 -36.28 9.54
C SER A 677 4.09 -36.15 8.07
N LEU A 678 5.13 -36.89 7.67
CA LEU A 678 5.57 -36.97 6.28
C LEU A 678 4.56 -37.68 5.36
N SER A 679 3.55 -38.34 5.91
CA SER A 679 2.44 -38.91 5.13
C SER A 679 1.67 -37.83 4.35
N ASP A 680 1.59 -36.62 4.90
CA ASP A 680 0.98 -35.42 4.29
C ASP A 680 1.80 -34.85 3.13
N ALA A 681 3.03 -35.35 2.92
CA ALA A 681 3.91 -34.80 1.92
C ALA A 681 3.25 -34.81 0.54
N ASN A 682 3.34 -33.68 -0.16
CA ASN A 682 2.74 -33.53 -1.48
C ASN A 682 3.70 -32.81 -2.43
N VAL A 683 3.66 -33.19 -3.70
CA VAL A 683 4.55 -32.69 -4.76
C VAL A 683 3.70 -31.98 -5.80
N PHE A 684 3.97 -30.71 -6.05
CA PHE A 684 3.22 -29.91 -7.03
C PHE A 684 4.13 -28.91 -7.77
N PRO A 685 3.81 -28.54 -9.02
CA PRO A 685 2.75 -29.11 -9.84
C PRO A 685 3.07 -30.54 -10.28
N ASN A 686 2.03 -31.38 -10.41
CA ASN A 686 2.17 -32.75 -10.88
C ASN A 686 0.97 -33.10 -11.79
N PRO A 687 1.18 -33.35 -13.10
CA PRO A 687 2.47 -33.39 -13.80
C PRO A 687 3.08 -31.98 -14.00
N VAL A 688 4.41 -31.93 -14.07
CA VAL A 688 5.14 -30.77 -14.61
C VAL A 688 4.91 -30.74 -16.12
N ARG A 689 4.25 -29.70 -16.61
CA ARG A 689 3.86 -29.55 -18.02
C ARG A 689 5.02 -29.01 -18.88
N PRO A 690 4.97 -29.23 -20.21
CA PRO A 690 5.90 -28.59 -21.14
C PRO A 690 5.89 -27.07 -20.95
N ASN A 691 7.06 -26.45 -20.95
CA ASN A 691 7.27 -25.01 -20.72
C ASN A 691 6.98 -24.49 -19.29
N PHE A 692 6.76 -25.35 -18.29
CA PHE A 692 6.76 -24.90 -16.89
C PHE A 692 8.17 -24.40 -16.51
N LEU A 693 8.28 -23.11 -16.16
CA LEU A 693 9.55 -22.46 -15.79
C LEU A 693 9.69 -22.23 -14.27
N GLY A 694 8.66 -22.56 -13.49
CA GLY A 694 8.69 -22.44 -12.03
C GLY A 694 9.41 -23.60 -11.33
N ASN A 695 9.33 -23.60 -10.01
CA ASN A 695 9.85 -24.68 -9.16
C ASN A 695 8.76 -25.73 -8.87
N VAL A 696 9.17 -26.98 -8.78
CA VAL A 696 8.38 -28.02 -8.12
C VAL A 696 8.58 -27.88 -6.62
N VAL A 697 7.49 -27.75 -5.90
CA VAL A 697 7.48 -27.64 -4.45
C VAL A 697 7.06 -28.98 -3.84
N ILE A 698 7.83 -29.41 -2.86
CA ILE A 698 7.53 -30.57 -2.02
C ILE A 698 7.23 -30.01 -0.63
N ARG A 699 5.95 -30.04 -0.22
CA ARG A 699 5.47 -29.53 1.08
C ARG A 699 4.99 -30.67 1.96
N GLY A 700 4.65 -30.37 3.21
CA GLY A 700 4.25 -31.38 4.21
C GLY A 700 5.47 -32.09 4.78
N LEU A 701 6.55 -31.34 4.95
CA LEU A 701 7.81 -31.82 5.52
C LEU A 701 7.91 -31.39 6.98
N GLN A 702 8.75 -32.07 7.74
CA GLN A 702 9.24 -31.62 9.05
C GLN A 702 10.55 -30.85 8.85
N GLN A 703 10.98 -30.03 9.81
CA GLN A 703 12.32 -29.45 9.78
C GLN A 703 13.40 -30.55 9.70
N ASN A 704 14.51 -30.29 8.99
CA ASN A 704 15.62 -31.22 8.82
C ASN A 704 15.26 -32.54 8.11
N THR A 705 14.22 -32.54 7.26
CA THR A 705 13.83 -33.71 6.47
C THR A 705 14.73 -33.85 5.26
N ARG A 706 15.27 -35.05 4.99
CA ARG A 706 16.06 -35.31 3.79
C ARG A 706 15.16 -35.70 2.63
N VAL A 707 15.36 -35.04 1.48
CA VAL A 707 14.61 -35.27 0.25
C VAL A 707 15.56 -35.68 -0.86
N LYS A 708 15.33 -36.87 -1.44
CA LYS A 708 16.08 -37.40 -2.57
C LYS A 708 15.15 -37.67 -3.75
N ILE A 709 15.52 -37.17 -4.93
CA ILE A 709 14.75 -37.40 -6.16
C ILE A 709 15.57 -38.28 -7.09
N THR A 710 14.94 -39.35 -7.59
CA THR A 710 15.55 -40.31 -8.52
C THR A 710 14.68 -40.51 -9.76
N ASP A 711 15.27 -40.96 -10.86
CA ASP A 711 14.51 -41.53 -11.96
C ASP A 711 14.02 -42.96 -11.62
N VAL A 712 13.18 -43.56 -12.47
CA VAL A 712 12.69 -44.95 -12.26
C VAL A 712 13.80 -46.01 -12.29
N ALA A 713 14.99 -45.70 -12.80
CA ALA A 713 16.14 -46.60 -12.76
C ALA A 713 16.94 -46.47 -11.46
N GLY A 714 16.58 -45.52 -10.58
CA GLY A 714 17.23 -45.28 -9.29
C GLY A 714 18.39 -44.28 -9.36
N ASN A 715 18.62 -43.62 -10.49
CA ASN A 715 19.68 -42.61 -10.59
C ASN A 715 19.25 -41.35 -9.83
N LEU A 716 20.07 -40.91 -8.88
CA LEU A 716 19.85 -39.69 -8.11
C LEU A 716 20.01 -38.45 -9.00
N VAL A 717 19.02 -37.55 -8.97
CA VAL A 717 19.02 -36.30 -9.74
C VAL A 717 18.97 -35.05 -8.86
N TYR A 718 18.53 -35.18 -7.60
CA TYR A 718 18.46 -34.11 -6.61
C TYR A 718 18.56 -34.66 -5.18
N ASP A 719 19.24 -33.97 -4.28
CA ASP A 719 19.39 -34.32 -2.85
C ASP A 719 19.49 -33.03 -2.05
N THR A 720 18.62 -32.86 -1.05
CA THR A 720 18.62 -31.69 -0.16
C THR A 720 18.05 -32.06 1.21
N THR A 721 18.28 -31.18 2.18
CA THR A 721 17.60 -31.20 3.48
C THR A 721 16.66 -30.00 3.55
N SER A 722 15.50 -30.15 4.18
CA SER A 722 14.57 -29.03 4.41
C SER A 722 14.98 -28.20 5.62
N GLU A 723 14.92 -26.87 5.47
CA GLU A 723 15.08 -25.91 6.58
C GLU A 723 13.74 -25.66 7.32
N GLY A 724 12.65 -26.24 6.79
CA GLY A 724 11.30 -26.13 7.34
C GLY A 724 10.31 -27.05 6.64
N GLY A 725 9.06 -26.60 6.47
CA GLY A 725 7.94 -27.43 6.03
C GLY A 725 7.89 -27.78 4.55
N SER A 726 8.83 -27.27 3.76
CA SER A 726 8.87 -27.50 2.31
C SER A 726 10.27 -27.37 1.71
N ILE A 727 10.44 -27.85 0.49
CA ILE A 727 11.60 -27.55 -0.38
C ILE A 727 11.14 -27.26 -1.82
N SER A 728 11.94 -26.48 -2.52
CA SER A 728 11.75 -26.14 -3.93
C SER A 728 12.83 -26.76 -4.81
N TRP A 729 12.44 -27.28 -5.96
CA TRP A 729 13.32 -27.86 -6.96
C TRP A 729 13.05 -27.30 -8.35
N ASN A 730 14.08 -26.75 -8.99
CA ASN A 730 14.00 -26.14 -10.33
C ASN A 730 13.95 -27.15 -11.50
N VAL A 731 13.71 -28.44 -11.20
CA VAL A 731 13.56 -29.52 -12.20
C VAL A 731 14.84 -29.73 -13.03
N ARG A 732 16.00 -29.39 -12.46
CA ARG A 732 17.32 -29.64 -13.07
C ARG A 732 18.10 -30.68 -12.27
N SER A 733 18.91 -31.48 -12.98
CA SER A 733 19.85 -32.42 -12.37
C SER A 733 21.07 -31.69 -11.78
N PHE A 734 21.94 -32.43 -11.09
CA PHE A 734 23.22 -31.92 -10.61
C PHE A 734 24.13 -31.32 -11.69
N SER A 735 23.95 -31.69 -12.97
CA SER A 735 24.69 -31.09 -14.09
C SER A 735 24.11 -29.75 -14.57
N GLY A 736 23.04 -29.27 -13.93
CA GLY A 736 22.30 -28.06 -14.33
C GLY A 736 21.39 -28.26 -15.53
N ALA A 737 21.34 -29.45 -16.15
CA ALA A 737 20.45 -29.73 -17.27
C ALA A 737 19.02 -30.01 -16.77
N ARG A 738 18.00 -29.55 -17.51
CA ARG A 738 16.60 -29.90 -17.22
C ARG A 738 16.45 -31.42 -17.32
N VAL A 739 15.80 -32.03 -16.34
CA VAL A 739 15.59 -33.48 -16.32
C VAL A 739 14.67 -33.91 -17.48
N ARG A 740 14.81 -35.15 -17.96
CA ARG A 740 14.05 -35.65 -19.12
C ARG A 740 12.57 -35.92 -18.77
N SER A 741 11.74 -36.08 -19.79
CA SER A 741 10.36 -36.52 -19.59
C SER A 741 10.35 -37.93 -18.98
N GLY A 742 9.54 -38.15 -17.95
CA GLY A 742 9.50 -39.41 -17.23
C GLY A 742 8.85 -39.30 -15.86
N VAL A 743 8.81 -40.44 -15.15
CA VAL A 743 8.38 -40.50 -13.75
C VAL A 743 9.62 -40.45 -12.86
N TYR A 744 9.55 -39.62 -11.83
CA TYR A 744 10.56 -39.46 -10.80
C TYR A 744 10.00 -39.91 -9.46
N LEU A 745 10.84 -40.55 -8.65
CA LEU A 745 10.52 -40.97 -7.28
C LEU A 745 11.14 -39.98 -6.31
N VAL A 746 10.33 -39.43 -5.42
CA VAL A 746 10.72 -38.50 -4.36
C VAL A 746 10.70 -39.27 -3.05
N PHE A 747 11.88 -39.56 -2.51
CA PHE A 747 12.08 -40.19 -1.22
C PHE A 747 12.26 -39.13 -0.14
N ILE A 748 11.46 -39.21 0.91
CA ILE A 748 11.38 -38.23 1.99
C ILE A 748 11.59 -38.98 3.30
N THR A 749 12.50 -38.51 4.15
CA THR A 749 12.85 -39.20 5.39
C THR A 749 13.16 -38.18 6.49
N SER A 750 12.55 -38.37 7.67
CA SER A 750 12.79 -37.53 8.84
C SER A 750 14.25 -37.63 9.30
N LYS A 751 14.69 -36.66 10.11
CA LYS A 751 16.06 -36.59 10.62
C LYS A 751 16.48 -37.85 11.39
N ASP A 752 15.57 -38.45 12.15
CA ASP A 752 15.76 -39.67 12.94
C ASP A 752 15.51 -40.96 12.15
N GLY A 753 14.95 -40.86 10.93
CA GLY A 753 14.60 -41.98 10.08
C GLY A 753 13.37 -42.77 10.52
N LEU A 754 12.61 -42.28 11.50
CA LEU A 754 11.41 -42.96 12.02
C LEU A 754 10.17 -42.72 11.14
N ASP A 755 10.10 -41.58 10.45
CA ASP A 755 9.03 -41.25 9.51
C ASP A 755 9.59 -41.16 8.08
N SER A 756 8.82 -41.63 7.10
CA SER A 756 9.20 -41.58 5.70
C SER A 756 8.01 -41.60 4.76
N ALA A 757 8.20 -41.00 3.59
CA ALA A 757 7.22 -41.02 2.52
C ALA A 757 7.89 -41.17 1.16
N VAL A 758 7.17 -41.79 0.22
CA VAL A 758 7.57 -41.86 -1.18
C VAL A 758 6.46 -41.27 -2.03
N LYS A 759 6.80 -40.28 -2.85
CA LYS A 759 5.87 -39.63 -3.79
C LYS A 759 6.37 -39.81 -5.22
N LYS A 760 5.46 -39.70 -6.18
CA LYS A 760 5.76 -39.82 -7.62
C LYS A 760 5.51 -38.48 -8.30
N LEU A 761 6.44 -38.05 -9.14
CA LEU A 761 6.34 -36.84 -9.93
C LEU A 761 6.44 -37.20 -11.42
N MET A 762 5.48 -36.74 -12.22
CA MET A 762 5.57 -36.87 -13.68
C MET A 762 6.10 -35.57 -14.28
N VAL A 763 7.16 -35.66 -15.09
CA VAL A 763 7.71 -34.53 -15.86
C VAL A 763 7.46 -34.76 -17.34
N ILE A 764 6.93 -33.75 -18.02
CA ILE A 764 6.67 -33.74 -19.45
C ILE A 764 7.36 -32.50 -20.02
N ASN A 765 8.39 -32.69 -20.83
CA ASN A 765 9.06 -31.63 -21.58
C ASN A 765 8.56 -31.53 -23.01
#